data_AF-A0A3Q7UBU4-F1
#
_entry.id   AF-A0A3Q7UBU4-F1
#
_cell.length_a   1.000
_cell.length_b   1.000
_cell.length_c   1.000
_cell.angle_alpha   90.00
_cell.angle_beta   90.00
_cell.angle_gamma   90.00
#
_symmetry.space_group_name_H-M   'P 1'
#
loop_
_entity.id
_entity.type
_entity.pdbx_description
1 polymer ?
#
loop_
_entity_poly.entity_id
_entity_poly.type
_entity_poly.pdbx_seq_one_letter_code
_entity_poly.pdbx_strand_id
1 'polypeptide(L)'
;METLESELTCPICLELFEDPLLLPCAHSLCFSCAHRILVSSCSSGESIEPITAFQCPTCRYVISLNHRGLDGLKRNVTLQNIIDRFQKASVSGPNSPSESRRERTYRPSTAMSSERIACQFCEQDPPRDAVKTCITCEVSYCDRCLRATHPNKKPFTSHRLVEPVPDTHLRGITCLDHENEKVNMYCVSDDQLICALCKLVGRHRDHQVASLNDRFEKLKQTLEMNLTNLVKRNSELENQMAKLIQICQQVEVNTAMHEAKLMEECDELVEIIQQRKQMIAVKIKETKVMKLRKLAQQVANCRQCLERSTVLINQAEHILKENDQARFLQSAKNIAERVAMATASSQVLIPDINFNDAFENFALDFSREKKLLEGLDYLTAPNPPCIREELCTASHDTITVHWISDDEFSISSYELQYTIFTGQANFISLYNSVDSWMIVPNIKQNHYTVHGLQSGTRYIFIVKAINQAGSRNSEPTRLKTNSQPFKLDPKMTHKKLKISNDGLQMEKDESSLKKSHTPERFSSTGCYGAAGNIFIDSGCHYWEVVMGSCTWYAIGIAYKSAPKNEWIGKNASSWVFSRCNSNFVVRHNNKEMLVDVPPQLKRLGVLLDYDNNMLSFYDPANSLHLHTFDVTFILPVCPTFTIWNKSLMILSGLPAPDFIDYPERQECNCRPQESPYVSGMKACH
;
A
#
# COMPACT_ATOMS: atom_id res chain seq x y z
N MET A 1 46.03 -0.34 2.57
CA MET A 1 46.74 0.34 3.67
C MET A 1 46.06 1.67 4.00
N GLU A 2 45.57 2.40 3.00
CA GLU A 2 44.77 3.63 3.15
C GLU A 2 43.50 3.51 4.02
N THR A 3 42.84 2.33 4.05
CA THR A 3 41.63 2.11 4.87
C THR A 3 41.89 1.99 6.37
N LEU A 4 43.09 1.56 6.78
CA LEU A 4 43.44 1.37 8.20
C LEU A 4 43.95 2.68 8.81
N GLU A 5 44.64 3.49 8.02
CA GLU A 5 45.16 4.78 8.45
C GLU A 5 44.02 5.75 8.80
N SER A 6 42.93 5.77 8.01
CA SER A 6 41.74 6.56 8.33
C SER A 6 41.10 6.19 9.66
N GLU A 7 41.14 4.91 10.05
CA GLU A 7 40.58 4.45 11.35
C GLU A 7 41.46 4.82 12.55
N LEU A 8 42.74 5.15 12.32
CA LEU A 8 43.70 5.56 13.35
C LEU A 8 43.91 7.07 13.43
N THR A 9 43.13 7.85 12.68
CA THR A 9 43.21 9.32 12.65
C THR A 9 42.18 9.97 13.56
N CYS A 10 42.60 11.05 14.23
CA CYS A 10 41.70 11.85 15.04
C CYS A 10 40.78 12.70 14.15
N PRO A 11 39.46 12.71 14.38
CA PRO A 11 38.51 13.45 13.54
C PRO A 11 38.64 14.98 13.64
N ILE A 12 39.52 15.49 14.52
CA ILE A 12 39.72 16.93 14.73
C ILE A 12 41.02 17.44 14.11
N CYS A 13 42.17 16.81 14.42
CA CYS A 13 43.44 17.21 13.81
C CYS A 13 43.73 16.50 12.49
N LEU A 14 42.97 15.45 12.14
CA LEU A 14 43.16 14.61 10.95
C LEU A 14 44.54 13.93 10.87
N GLU A 15 45.25 13.87 12.00
CA GLU A 15 46.51 13.16 12.18
C GLU A 15 46.29 11.89 13.02
N LEU A 16 47.28 10.99 13.03
CA LEU A 16 47.25 9.82 13.93
C LEU A 16 47.04 10.27 15.38
N PHE A 17 46.28 9.50 16.17
CA PHE A 17 46.01 9.91 17.55
C PHE A 17 47.30 10.06 18.37
N GLU A 18 47.40 11.18 19.07
CA GLU A 18 48.45 11.49 20.04
C GLU A 18 47.79 11.68 21.41
N ASP A 19 48.20 10.87 22.40
CA ASP A 19 47.56 10.78 23.73
C ASP A 19 46.02 10.66 23.64
N PRO A 20 45.49 9.57 23.05
CA PRO A 20 44.05 9.41 22.84
C PRO A 20 43.30 9.25 24.17
N LEU A 21 42.33 10.13 24.40
CA LEU A 21 41.32 10.00 25.45
C LEU A 21 40.17 9.12 24.98
N LEU A 22 39.72 8.19 25.83
CA LEU A 22 38.52 7.39 25.61
C LEU A 22 37.30 8.11 26.20
N LEU A 23 36.36 8.47 25.34
CA LEU A 23 35.12 9.14 25.71
C LEU A 23 34.06 8.14 26.23
N PRO A 24 33.11 8.56 27.09
CA PRO A 24 31.94 7.77 27.49
C PRO A 24 31.13 7.16 26.33
N CYS A 25 31.13 7.79 25.15
CA CYS A 25 30.50 7.26 23.94
C CYS A 25 31.38 6.29 23.13
N ALA A 26 32.46 5.78 23.74
CA ALA A 26 33.45 4.86 23.17
C ALA A 26 34.30 5.39 21.99
N HIS A 27 34.09 6.63 21.56
CA HIS A 27 34.95 7.30 20.59
C HIS A 27 36.24 7.82 21.25
N SER A 28 37.28 8.06 20.46
CA SER A 28 38.55 8.60 20.94
C SER A 28 38.85 9.98 20.35
N LEU A 29 39.54 10.83 21.11
CA LEU A 29 40.08 12.14 20.69
C LEU A 29 41.48 12.33 21.26
N CYS A 30 42.39 13.01 20.57
CA CYS A 30 43.65 13.43 21.18
C CYS A 30 43.36 14.34 22.39
N PHE A 31 44.15 14.24 23.45
CA PHE A 31 44.02 15.11 24.62
C PHE A 31 43.99 16.61 24.23
N SER A 32 44.89 17.01 23.35
CA SER A 32 45.00 18.39 22.82
C SER A 32 43.78 18.82 22.00
N CYS A 33 43.13 17.90 21.30
CA CYS A 33 41.92 18.14 20.52
C CYS A 33 40.70 18.30 21.44
N ALA A 34 40.56 17.43 22.46
CA ALA A 34 39.52 17.56 23.47
C ALA A 34 39.66 18.87 24.26
N HIS A 35 40.89 19.25 24.61
CA HIS A 35 41.18 20.53 25.26
C HIS A 35 40.79 21.73 24.40
N ARG A 36 41.11 21.71 23.10
CA ARG A 36 40.70 22.78 22.17
C ARG A 36 39.18 22.93 22.07
N ILE A 37 38.43 21.82 22.01
CA ILE A 37 36.96 21.85 22.01
C ILE A 37 36.43 22.47 23.31
N LEU A 38 36.97 22.05 24.46
CA LEU A 38 36.55 22.56 25.76
C LEU A 38 36.80 24.07 25.90
N VAL A 39 37.96 24.56 25.41
CA VAL A 39 38.32 25.99 25.46
C VAL A 39 37.56 26.83 24.43
N SER A 40 37.29 26.33 23.22
CA SER A 40 36.53 27.10 22.22
C SER A 40 35.07 27.32 22.63
N SER A 41 34.56 26.48 23.53
CA SER A 41 33.24 26.59 24.14
C SER A 41 33.10 27.81 25.07
N CYS A 42 34.21 28.51 25.42
CA CYS A 42 34.23 29.69 26.31
C CYS A 42 33.92 31.05 25.64
N SER A 43 33.50 31.10 24.37
CA SER A 43 33.45 32.36 23.61
C SER A 43 32.21 33.24 23.88
N SER A 44 31.26 32.80 24.71
CA SER A 44 30.10 33.62 25.10
C SER A 44 30.37 34.24 26.47
N GLY A 45 30.77 35.52 26.46
CA GLY A 45 31.09 36.26 27.67
C GLY A 45 29.88 36.42 28.60
N GLU A 46 29.92 35.72 29.73
CA GLU A 46 29.30 36.10 31.02
C GLU A 46 29.75 35.10 32.10
N SER A 47 30.38 35.61 33.18
CA SER A 47 30.70 34.97 34.48
C SER A 47 31.37 33.57 34.55
N ILE A 48 32.40 33.49 35.40
CA ILE A 48 33.27 32.32 35.64
C ILE A 48 32.49 31.19 36.34
N GLU A 49 31.96 30.24 35.56
CA GLU A 49 31.70 28.86 36.02
C GLU A 49 32.60 27.89 35.22
N PRO A 50 33.21 26.87 35.85
CA PRO A 50 34.04 25.91 35.13
C PRO A 50 33.17 25.10 34.15
N ILE A 51 33.47 25.15 32.86
CA ILE A 51 32.76 24.38 31.83
C ILE A 51 32.90 22.89 32.13
N THR A 52 31.77 22.25 32.43
CA THR A 52 31.71 20.84 32.82
C THR A 52 31.29 19.91 31.69
N ALA A 53 31.15 20.35 30.43
CA ALA A 53 30.79 19.43 29.34
C ALA A 53 31.19 19.88 27.92
N PHE A 54 31.33 18.92 27.00
CA PHE A 54 31.48 19.15 25.55
C PHE A 54 30.80 18.05 24.71
N GLN A 55 30.50 18.30 23.43
CA GLN A 55 29.90 17.30 22.54
C GLN A 55 30.95 16.48 21.76
N CYS A 56 30.77 15.16 21.68
CA CYS A 56 31.60 14.30 20.85
C CYS A 56 31.46 14.67 19.36
N PRO A 57 32.55 14.92 18.62
CA PRO A 57 32.50 15.27 17.20
C PRO A 57 31.92 14.16 16.32
N THR A 58 32.11 12.91 16.72
CA THR A 58 31.74 11.73 15.91
C THR A 58 30.26 11.37 16.04
N CYS A 59 29.72 11.37 17.26
CA CYS A 59 28.35 10.92 17.52
C CYS A 59 27.45 11.94 18.21
N ARG A 60 27.95 13.17 18.45
CA ARG A 60 27.25 14.28 19.11
C ARG A 60 26.80 14.03 20.55
N TYR A 61 27.20 12.92 21.16
CA TYR A 61 26.93 12.61 22.56
C TYR A 61 27.59 13.65 23.50
N VAL A 62 26.86 14.11 24.52
CA VAL A 62 27.33 15.11 25.49
C VAL A 62 28.21 14.44 26.54
N ILE A 63 29.47 14.89 26.64
CA ILE A 63 30.49 14.40 27.57
C ILE A 63 30.54 15.33 28.76
N SER A 64 30.02 14.89 29.91
CA SER A 64 30.12 15.62 31.18
C SER A 64 31.44 15.29 31.89
N LEU A 65 32.16 16.32 32.32
CA LEU A 65 33.44 16.31 33.03
C LEU A 65 33.21 16.62 34.51
N ASN A 66 33.99 15.96 35.36
CA ASN A 66 33.98 16.19 36.81
C ASN A 66 34.95 17.31 37.21
N HIS A 67 35.17 17.49 38.51
CA HIS A 67 36.12 18.48 39.07
C HIS A 67 37.57 18.30 38.60
N ARG A 68 37.93 17.16 37.97
CA ARG A 68 39.24 16.90 37.38
C ARG A 68 39.32 17.23 35.89
N GLY A 69 38.26 17.77 35.29
CA GLY A 69 38.23 18.14 33.88
C GLY A 69 38.57 16.97 32.95
N LEU A 70 39.35 17.25 31.90
CA LEU A 70 39.80 16.23 30.94
C LEU A 70 40.74 15.19 31.55
N ASP A 71 41.43 15.51 32.66
CA ASP A 71 42.27 14.53 33.37
C ASP A 71 41.45 13.45 34.07
N GLY A 72 40.14 13.65 34.24
CA GLY A 72 39.21 12.62 34.68
C GLY A 72 38.90 11.55 33.62
N LEU A 73 39.23 11.78 32.35
CA LEU A 73 39.00 10.82 31.26
C LEU A 73 40.16 9.82 31.13
N LYS A 74 39.81 8.55 30.88
CA LYS A 74 40.80 7.48 30.72
C LYS A 74 41.53 7.61 29.39
N ARG A 75 42.83 7.30 29.37
CA ARG A 75 43.62 7.20 28.14
C ARG A 75 43.32 5.87 27.44
N ASN A 76 43.16 5.89 26.12
CA ASN A 76 42.97 4.71 25.29
C ASN A 76 44.32 4.08 24.93
N VAL A 77 44.91 3.40 25.92
CA VAL A 77 46.24 2.76 25.79
C VAL A 77 46.26 1.71 24.68
N THR A 78 45.12 1.05 24.40
CA THR A 78 45.01 0.08 23.31
C THR A 78 45.20 0.74 21.95
N LEU A 79 44.52 1.86 21.71
CA LEU A 79 44.66 2.63 20.47
C LEU A 79 46.09 3.18 20.32
N GLN A 80 46.67 3.69 21.41
CA GLN A 80 48.08 4.12 21.42
C GLN A 80 49.03 2.98 21.03
N ASN A 81 48.85 1.77 21.58
CA ASN A 81 49.67 0.60 21.24
C ASN A 81 49.52 0.17 19.76
N ILE A 82 48.33 0.34 19.17
CA ILE A 82 48.09 0.05 17.75
C ILE A 82 48.83 1.07 16.88
N ILE A 83 48.76 2.35 17.23
CA ILE A 83 49.45 3.44 16.53
C ILE A 83 50.97 3.24 16.61
N ASP A 84 51.52 2.92 17.78
CA ASP A 84 52.95 2.65 17.95
C ASP A 84 53.43 1.47 17.09
N ARG A 85 52.61 0.42 16.94
CA ARG A 85 52.91 -0.73 16.07
C ARG A 85 52.80 -0.36 14.59
N PHE A 86 51.79 0.41 14.22
CA PHE A 86 51.58 0.91 12.87
C PHE A 86 52.77 1.78 12.42
N GLN A 87 53.23 2.69 13.29
CA GLN A 87 54.42 3.52 13.07
C GLN A 87 55.70 2.69 12.97
N LYS A 88 55.89 1.69 13.84
CA LYS A 88 57.06 0.78 13.76
C LYS A 88 57.08 -0.03 12.47
N ALA A 89 55.93 -0.53 12.02
CA ALA A 89 55.82 -1.30 10.80
C ALA A 89 56.06 -0.45 9.53
N SER A 90 55.66 0.83 9.55
CA SER A 90 55.86 1.77 8.44
C SER A 90 57.31 2.28 8.30
N VAL A 91 58.11 2.23 9.37
CA VAL A 91 59.55 2.60 9.33
C VAL A 91 60.45 1.44 8.86
N SER A 92 59.99 0.19 8.96
CA SER A 92 60.71 -1.01 8.46
C SER A 92 60.37 -1.35 6.99
N GLY A 93 60.71 -0.45 6.06
CA GLY A 93 60.68 -0.70 4.61
C GLY A 93 62.00 -1.28 4.06
N PRO A 94 62.01 -1.94 2.88
CA PRO A 94 63.09 -2.87 2.49
C PRO A 94 64.44 -2.29 2.02
N ASN A 95 64.75 -0.98 2.15
CA ASN A 95 65.95 -0.42 1.52
C ASN A 95 66.83 0.47 2.43
N SER A 96 67.99 -0.11 2.80
CA SER A 96 69.32 0.48 3.13
C SER A 96 69.68 0.80 4.61
N PRO A 97 70.98 0.75 4.99
CA PRO A 97 71.86 -0.41 4.99
C PRO A 97 72.48 -0.69 6.38
N SER A 98 73.12 -1.84 6.49
CA SER A 98 73.80 -2.42 7.66
C SER A 98 74.79 -1.49 8.39
N GLU A 99 74.75 -1.49 9.72
CA GLU A 99 75.97 -1.40 10.52
C GLU A 99 75.96 -2.41 11.68
N SER A 100 77.14 -2.99 11.89
CA SER A 100 77.43 -4.01 12.88
C SER A 100 78.34 -3.46 13.96
N ARG A 101 78.00 -3.79 15.22
CA ARG A 101 78.81 -3.79 16.45
C ARG A 101 79.42 -2.47 16.95
N ARG A 102 78.78 -1.91 17.99
CA ARG A 102 79.46 -1.37 19.19
C ARG A 102 78.83 -1.93 20.48
N GLU A 103 79.70 -2.09 21.46
CA GLU A 103 79.57 -2.84 22.72
C GLU A 103 79.06 -1.93 23.87
N ARG A 104 78.40 -2.53 24.89
CA ARG A 104 78.01 -1.94 26.20
C ARG A 104 76.94 -0.83 26.13
N THR A 105 75.98 -0.67 27.03
CA THR A 105 75.90 -1.01 28.46
C THR A 105 74.42 -0.98 28.87
N TYR A 106 74.06 -1.81 29.84
CA TYR A 106 72.80 -1.77 30.60
C TYR A 106 72.29 -0.34 30.86
N ARG A 107 71.05 -0.07 30.44
CA ARG A 107 70.06 0.67 31.25
C ARG A 107 68.75 -0.11 31.21
N PRO A 108 68.40 -0.88 32.26
CA PRO A 108 67.08 -1.47 32.36
C PRO A 108 66.14 -0.42 32.93
N SER A 109 65.12 -0.01 32.19
CA SER A 109 63.98 0.70 32.76
C SER A 109 62.69 0.33 32.04
N THR A 110 61.97 -0.54 32.74
CA THR A 110 60.51 -0.61 32.87
C THR A 110 59.69 -0.96 31.62
N ALA A 111 59.83 -2.22 31.19
CA ALA A 111 58.64 -2.99 30.82
C ALA A 111 57.75 -3.12 32.06
N MET A 112 56.44 -2.89 31.95
CA MET A 112 55.48 -3.27 32.98
C MET A 112 55.45 -4.79 33.09
N SER A 113 56.35 -5.27 33.93
CA SER A 113 56.31 -6.57 34.59
C SER A 113 54.91 -6.78 35.17
N SER A 114 54.35 -7.99 34.98
CA SER A 114 53.57 -8.61 36.05
C SER A 114 54.37 -8.38 37.33
N GLU A 115 53.85 -7.57 38.28
CA GLU A 115 54.57 -7.21 39.51
C GLU A 115 55.16 -8.50 40.09
N ARG A 116 56.48 -8.66 40.00
CA ARG A 116 57.14 -9.86 40.51
C ARG A 116 57.18 -9.69 42.02
N ILE A 117 56.25 -10.35 42.69
CA ILE A 117 56.10 -10.25 44.13
C ILE A 117 57.27 -10.97 44.77
N ALA A 118 58.08 -10.25 45.52
CA ALA A 118 59.25 -10.82 46.17
C ALA A 118 58.88 -11.63 47.42
N CYS A 119 59.66 -12.66 47.70
CA CYS A 119 59.53 -13.43 48.93
C CYS A 119 59.99 -12.62 50.15
N GLN A 120 59.11 -12.47 51.14
CA GLN A 120 59.37 -11.66 52.34
C GLN A 120 60.27 -12.35 53.38
N PHE A 121 60.60 -13.63 53.20
CA PHE A 121 61.43 -14.44 54.12
C PHE A 121 62.81 -14.86 53.55
N CYS A 122 63.20 -14.33 52.39
CA CYS A 122 64.51 -14.64 51.81
C CYS A 122 65.61 -13.79 52.46
N GLU A 123 66.66 -14.44 52.97
CA GLU A 123 67.88 -13.76 53.48
C GLU A 123 68.87 -13.37 52.36
N GLN A 124 68.54 -13.60 51.09
CA GLN A 124 69.38 -13.25 49.92
C GLN A 124 68.92 -11.91 49.32
N ASP A 125 69.87 -11.07 48.88
CA ASP A 125 69.60 -9.78 48.20
C ASP A 125 70.04 -9.84 46.72
N PRO A 126 69.13 -9.68 45.73
CA PRO A 126 67.69 -9.46 45.89
C PRO A 126 66.92 -10.73 46.28
N PRO A 127 65.82 -10.59 47.05
CA PRO A 127 64.98 -11.71 47.46
C PRO A 127 64.35 -12.41 46.23
N ARG A 128 64.23 -13.73 46.31
CA ARG A 128 63.65 -14.55 45.23
C ARG A 128 62.18 -14.24 45.00
N ASP A 129 61.71 -14.42 43.77
CA ASP A 129 60.30 -14.31 43.39
C ASP A 129 59.42 -15.27 44.21
N ALA A 130 58.32 -14.75 44.74
CA ALA A 130 57.31 -15.53 45.44
C ALA A 130 56.54 -16.41 44.44
N VAL A 131 56.27 -17.65 44.85
CA VAL A 131 55.51 -18.63 44.04
C VAL A 131 54.11 -18.85 44.60
N LYS A 132 53.91 -18.54 45.89
CA LYS A 132 52.62 -18.61 46.57
C LYS A 132 52.50 -17.50 47.60
N THR A 133 51.30 -16.96 47.74
CA THR A 133 50.94 -16.09 48.86
C THR A 133 49.98 -16.82 49.77
N CYS A 134 50.30 -16.87 51.06
CA CYS A 134 49.39 -17.38 52.06
C CYS A 134 48.45 -16.26 52.47
N ILE A 135 47.20 -16.29 52.03
CA ILE A 135 46.24 -15.23 52.40
C ILE A 135 45.88 -15.25 53.89
N THR A 136 46.16 -16.36 54.58
CA THR A 136 45.91 -16.51 56.02
C THR A 136 47.05 -15.91 56.87
N CYS A 137 48.29 -15.93 56.35
CA CYS A 137 49.44 -15.27 56.99
C CYS A 137 49.71 -13.87 56.43
N GLU A 138 49.06 -13.51 55.31
CA GLU A 138 49.32 -12.29 54.53
C GLU A 138 50.79 -12.14 54.10
N VAL A 139 51.44 -13.28 53.79
CA VAL A 139 52.86 -13.30 53.39
C VAL A 139 53.08 -14.10 52.11
N SER A 140 53.90 -13.53 51.23
CA SER A 140 54.35 -14.12 49.97
C SER A 140 55.69 -14.85 50.13
N TYR A 141 55.72 -16.12 49.70
CA TYR A 141 56.87 -17.02 49.87
C TYR A 141 57.40 -17.50 48.51
N CYS A 142 58.72 -17.53 48.35
CA CYS A 142 59.36 -18.33 47.31
C CYS A 142 59.28 -19.81 47.67
N ASP A 143 59.44 -20.68 46.69
CA ASP A 143 59.27 -22.13 46.86
C ASP A 143 60.16 -22.74 47.97
N ARG A 144 61.36 -22.19 48.16
CA ARG A 144 62.28 -22.61 49.23
C ARG A 144 61.80 -22.15 50.61
N CYS A 145 61.47 -20.86 50.77
CA CYS A 145 61.03 -20.31 52.04
C CYS A 145 59.66 -20.90 52.44
N LEU A 146 58.75 -21.09 51.48
CA LEU A 146 57.47 -21.74 51.71
C LEU A 146 57.66 -23.12 52.36
N ARG A 147 58.56 -23.95 51.82
CA ARG A 147 58.81 -25.29 52.38
C ARG A 147 59.54 -25.26 53.73
N ALA A 148 60.36 -24.24 53.98
CA ALA A 148 61.14 -24.12 55.21
C ALA A 148 60.33 -23.53 56.38
N THR A 149 59.52 -22.50 56.13
CA THR A 149 58.82 -21.72 57.17
C THR A 149 57.31 -21.95 57.18
N HIS A 150 56.74 -22.49 56.11
CA HIS A 150 55.33 -22.89 55.99
C HIS A 150 55.19 -24.35 55.47
N PRO A 151 55.78 -25.34 56.16
CA PRO A 151 55.69 -26.73 55.74
C PRO A 151 54.24 -27.21 55.84
N ASN A 152 53.82 -28.08 54.91
CA ASN A 152 52.48 -28.66 54.87
C ASN A 152 52.25 -29.72 55.98
N LYS A 153 52.44 -29.30 57.24
CA LYS A 153 52.26 -30.05 58.48
C LYS A 153 51.60 -29.11 59.51
N LYS A 154 50.93 -29.68 60.51
CA LYS A 154 50.30 -28.88 61.58
C LYS A 154 51.36 -27.99 62.26
N PRO A 155 51.09 -26.70 62.51
CA PRO A 155 49.77 -26.06 62.52
C PRO A 155 49.27 -25.49 61.18
N PHE A 156 50.07 -25.46 60.11
CA PHE A 156 49.79 -24.66 58.91
C PHE A 156 48.89 -25.30 57.84
N THR A 157 48.36 -26.50 58.09
CA THR A 157 47.49 -27.23 57.14
C THR A 157 46.14 -26.54 56.88
N SER A 158 45.72 -25.61 57.75
CA SER A 158 44.47 -24.85 57.59
C SER A 158 44.65 -23.50 56.86
N HIS A 159 45.87 -23.16 56.45
CA HIS A 159 46.17 -21.88 55.80
C HIS A 159 45.98 -21.98 54.28
N ARG A 160 45.35 -20.97 53.65
CA ARG A 160 45.06 -20.97 52.20
C ARG A 160 46.17 -20.30 51.41
N LEU A 161 46.79 -21.04 50.50
CA LEU A 161 47.83 -20.58 49.57
C LEU A 161 47.23 -20.36 48.17
N VAL A 162 47.45 -19.17 47.59
CA VAL A 162 47.01 -18.80 46.23
C VAL A 162 48.21 -18.40 45.36
N GLU A 163 47.97 -18.13 44.08
CA GLU A 163 49.00 -17.54 43.21
C GLU A 163 49.49 -16.19 43.77
N PRO A 164 50.75 -15.80 43.52
CA PRO A 164 51.31 -14.56 44.08
C PRO A 164 50.42 -13.37 43.73
N VAL A 165 49.84 -12.75 44.76
CA VAL A 165 49.01 -11.55 44.62
C VAL A 165 49.71 -10.36 45.28
N PRO A 166 49.75 -9.18 44.64
CA PRO A 166 50.38 -8.01 45.23
C PRO A 166 49.70 -7.64 46.54
N ASP A 167 50.43 -7.03 47.48
CA ASP A 167 49.88 -6.63 48.80
C ASP A 167 48.62 -5.74 48.66
N THR A 168 48.49 -5.02 47.56
CA THR A 168 47.33 -4.19 47.20
C THR A 168 46.05 -5.00 46.91
N HIS A 169 46.15 -6.22 46.38
CA HIS A 169 45.00 -7.08 46.08
C HIS A 169 44.55 -7.93 47.29
N LEU A 170 45.41 -8.10 48.31
CA LEU A 170 45.08 -8.83 49.55
C LEU A 170 44.30 -7.98 50.54
N ARG A 171 44.52 -6.66 50.55
CA ARG A 171 43.84 -5.74 51.48
C ARG A 171 42.39 -5.40 51.10
N GLY A 172 41.94 -5.73 49.88
CA GLY A 172 40.63 -5.33 49.38
C GLY A 172 40.58 -3.82 49.03
N ILE A 173 39.54 -3.39 48.32
CA ILE A 173 39.36 -1.97 47.97
C ILE A 173 39.16 -1.18 49.27
N THR A 174 40.07 -0.25 49.56
CA THR A 174 39.98 0.66 50.70
C THR A 174 39.17 1.90 50.35
N CYS A 175 38.58 2.51 51.35
CA CYS A 175 37.78 3.71 51.17
C CYS A 175 38.66 4.89 50.81
N LEU A 176 38.25 5.67 49.80
CA LEU A 176 38.98 6.87 49.35
C LEU A 176 39.11 7.94 50.45
N ASP A 177 38.16 8.00 51.39
CA ASP A 177 38.15 8.95 52.49
C ASP A 177 38.76 8.38 53.79
N HIS A 178 38.90 7.05 53.88
CA HIS A 178 39.34 6.36 55.09
C HIS A 178 40.31 5.23 54.70
N GLU A 179 41.59 5.58 54.62
CA GLU A 179 42.65 4.73 54.02
C GLU A 179 42.79 3.35 54.68
N ASN A 180 42.41 3.22 55.95
CA ASN A 180 42.49 1.95 56.71
C ASN A 180 41.17 1.16 56.74
N GLU A 181 40.10 1.69 56.17
CA GLU A 181 38.79 1.03 56.17
C GLU A 181 38.51 0.35 54.84
N LYS A 182 38.00 -0.88 54.90
CA LYS A 182 37.57 -1.60 53.69
C LYS A 182 36.20 -1.09 53.25
N VAL A 183 36.05 -0.91 51.94
CA VAL A 183 34.74 -0.65 51.34
C VAL A 183 33.84 -1.85 51.57
N ASN A 184 32.65 -1.61 52.12
CA ASN A 184 31.68 -2.66 52.42
C ASN A 184 30.22 -2.27 52.12
N MET A 185 29.98 -1.04 51.65
CA MET A 185 28.64 -0.52 51.34
C MET A 185 28.65 0.29 50.04
N TYR A 186 27.48 0.39 49.41
CA TYR A 186 27.25 1.22 48.24
C TYR A 186 26.34 2.38 48.59
N CYS A 187 26.81 3.62 48.42
CA CYS A 187 25.94 4.79 48.52
C CYS A 187 25.13 4.93 47.22
N VAL A 188 23.81 4.76 47.33
CA VAL A 188 22.87 4.88 46.21
C VAL A 188 22.71 6.34 45.78
N SER A 189 22.80 7.27 46.75
CA SER A 189 22.62 8.70 46.50
C SER A 189 23.76 9.32 45.69
N ASP A 190 24.99 8.85 45.88
CA ASP A 190 26.19 9.40 45.22
C ASP A 190 26.82 8.46 44.19
N ASP A 191 26.20 7.29 43.97
CA ASP A 191 26.68 6.23 43.07
C ASP A 191 28.13 5.77 43.37
N GLN A 192 28.44 5.57 44.65
CA GLN A 192 29.82 5.38 45.12
C GLN A 192 29.99 4.24 46.11
N LEU A 193 31.17 3.60 46.04
CA LEU A 193 31.64 2.61 46.99
C LEU A 193 32.16 3.28 48.27
N ILE A 194 31.60 2.93 49.42
CA ILE A 194 31.91 3.55 50.72
C ILE A 194 32.22 2.50 51.82
N CYS A 195 32.86 2.93 52.91
CA CYS A 195 33.05 2.10 54.12
C CYS A 195 32.05 2.45 55.25
N ALA A 196 32.13 1.73 56.37
CA ALA A 196 31.33 1.99 57.56
C ALA A 196 31.50 3.41 58.11
N LEU A 197 32.73 3.93 58.14
CA LEU A 197 33.01 5.27 58.66
C LEU A 197 32.36 6.38 57.81
N CYS A 198 32.31 6.22 56.49
CA CYS A 198 31.60 7.14 55.59
C CYS A 198 30.12 7.31 55.94
N LYS A 199 29.46 6.24 56.42
CA LYS A 199 28.04 6.27 56.82
C LYS A 199 27.83 6.68 58.27
N LEU A 200 28.73 6.31 59.18
CA LEU A 200 28.55 6.58 60.61
C LEU A 200 28.92 8.02 60.99
N VAL A 201 30.03 8.53 60.44
CA VAL A 201 30.61 9.82 60.85
C VAL A 201 30.99 10.69 59.64
N GLY A 202 31.12 10.09 58.46
CA GLY A 202 31.52 10.77 57.24
C GLY A 202 30.37 11.45 56.49
N ARG A 203 30.66 11.88 55.26
CA ARG A 203 29.79 12.71 54.40
C ARG A 203 28.51 12.01 53.91
N HIS A 204 28.39 10.69 54.08
CA HIS A 204 27.25 9.90 53.59
C HIS A 204 26.27 9.53 54.72
N ARG A 205 26.30 10.25 55.85
CA ARG A 205 25.51 9.96 57.05
C ARG A 205 24.02 9.86 56.79
N ASP A 206 23.48 10.77 55.98
CA ASP A 206 22.05 10.84 55.69
C ASP A 206 21.69 10.23 54.32
N HIS A 207 22.67 9.69 53.61
CA HIS A 207 22.46 9.14 52.26
C HIS A 207 21.96 7.70 52.29
N GLN A 208 21.21 7.32 51.26
CA GLN A 208 20.72 5.96 51.15
C GLN A 208 21.87 5.02 50.78
N VAL A 209 22.08 3.99 51.60
CA VAL A 209 23.13 2.99 51.37
C VAL A 209 22.50 1.62 51.16
N ALA A 210 23.13 0.80 50.32
CA ALA A 210 22.77 -0.57 50.06
C ALA A 210 23.97 -1.50 50.27
N SER A 211 23.71 -2.79 50.49
CA SER A 211 24.79 -3.76 50.54
C SER A 211 25.45 -3.90 49.16
N LEU A 212 26.76 -4.18 49.15
CA LEU A 212 27.50 -4.40 47.90
C LEU A 212 26.94 -5.60 47.13
N ASN A 213 26.57 -6.68 47.82
CA ASN A 213 26.03 -7.88 47.18
C ASN A 213 24.69 -7.60 46.49
N ASP A 214 23.77 -6.88 47.16
CA ASP A 214 22.47 -6.57 46.56
C ASP A 214 22.60 -5.67 45.32
N ARG A 215 23.56 -4.72 45.34
CA ARG A 215 23.83 -3.86 44.18
C ARG A 215 24.57 -4.59 43.07
N PHE A 216 25.53 -5.44 43.41
CA PHE A 216 26.25 -6.28 42.46
C PHE A 216 25.27 -7.19 41.70
N GLU A 217 24.41 -7.94 42.40
CA GLU A 217 23.46 -8.86 41.76
C GLU A 217 22.48 -8.10 40.87
N LYS A 218 21.92 -6.97 41.34
CA LYS A 218 21.00 -6.17 40.53
C LYS A 218 21.67 -5.61 39.26
N LEU A 219 22.88 -5.05 39.38
CA LEU A 219 23.60 -4.49 38.24
C LEU A 219 24.03 -5.59 37.26
N LYS A 220 24.51 -6.72 37.77
CA LYS A 220 24.88 -7.90 36.98
C LYS A 220 23.69 -8.45 36.20
N GLN A 221 22.54 -8.66 36.86
CA GLN A 221 21.30 -9.10 36.19
C GLN A 221 20.84 -8.09 35.13
N THR A 222 20.93 -6.79 35.42
CA THR A 222 20.58 -5.74 34.45
C THR A 222 21.49 -5.80 33.22
N LEU A 223 22.80 -5.97 33.42
CA LEU A 223 23.77 -6.11 32.34
C LEU A 223 23.56 -7.39 31.53
N GLU A 224 23.31 -8.52 32.19
CA GLU A 224 23.01 -9.79 31.53
C GLU A 224 21.75 -9.68 30.66
N MET A 225 20.66 -9.11 31.19
CA MET A 225 19.42 -8.87 30.44
C MET A 225 19.65 -7.94 29.23
N ASN A 226 20.35 -6.83 29.43
CA ASN A 226 20.65 -5.89 28.35
C ASN A 226 21.53 -6.54 27.26
N LEU A 227 22.51 -7.35 27.67
CA LEU A 227 23.36 -8.10 26.75
C LEU A 227 22.56 -9.13 25.94
N THR A 228 21.68 -9.90 26.59
CA THR A 228 20.79 -10.84 25.89
C THR A 228 19.88 -10.12 24.90
N ASN A 229 19.31 -8.97 25.28
CA ASN A 229 18.49 -8.17 24.37
C ASN A 229 19.28 -7.65 23.18
N LEU A 230 20.52 -7.21 23.39
CA LEU A 230 21.40 -6.74 22.31
C LEU A 230 21.79 -7.87 21.35
N VAL A 231 22.15 -9.05 21.88
CA VAL A 231 22.42 -10.24 21.07
C VAL A 231 21.21 -10.62 20.22
N LYS A 232 20.01 -10.59 20.80
CA LYS A 232 18.77 -10.83 20.07
C LYS A 232 18.56 -9.81 18.95
N ARG A 233 18.74 -8.51 19.23
CA ARG A 233 18.64 -7.45 18.21
C ARG A 233 19.66 -7.61 17.10
N ASN A 234 20.89 -8.00 17.41
CA ASN A 234 21.91 -8.27 16.39
C ASN A 234 21.49 -9.44 15.50
N SER A 235 20.95 -10.53 16.06
CA SER A 235 20.44 -11.65 15.25
C SER A 235 19.25 -11.25 14.37
N GLU A 236 18.39 -10.34 14.83
CA GLU A 236 17.28 -9.79 14.03
C GLU A 236 17.83 -8.94 12.86
N LEU A 237 18.86 -8.12 13.09
CA LEU A 237 19.53 -7.34 12.06
C LEU A 237 20.25 -8.22 11.03
N GLU A 238 20.94 -9.27 11.47
CA GLU A 238 21.57 -10.25 10.56
C GLU A 238 20.52 -10.92 9.65
N ASN A 239 19.37 -11.29 10.21
CA ASN A 239 18.26 -11.84 9.44
C ASN A 239 17.65 -10.81 8.46
N GLN A 240 17.53 -9.54 8.86
CA GLN A 240 17.07 -8.49 7.95
C GLN A 240 18.08 -8.23 6.82
N MET A 241 19.38 -8.22 7.12
CA MET A 241 20.43 -8.08 6.13
C MET A 241 20.42 -9.24 5.12
N ALA A 242 20.26 -10.48 5.60
CA ALA A 242 20.14 -11.65 4.72
C ALA A 242 18.93 -11.53 3.77
N LYS A 243 17.78 -11.06 4.28
CA LYS A 243 16.59 -10.79 3.44
C LYS A 243 16.85 -9.70 2.40
N LEU A 244 17.54 -8.62 2.77
CA LEU A 244 17.89 -7.55 1.84
C LEU A 244 18.80 -8.06 0.72
N ILE A 245 19.82 -8.85 1.07
CA ILE A 245 20.72 -9.48 0.08
C ILE A 245 19.91 -10.38 -0.87
N GLN A 246 18.99 -11.19 -0.34
CA GLN A 246 18.13 -12.04 -1.17
C GLN A 246 17.23 -11.22 -2.11
N ILE A 247 16.65 -10.11 -1.64
CA ILE A 247 15.86 -9.21 -2.48
C ILE A 247 16.72 -8.61 -3.59
N CYS A 248 17.95 -8.16 -3.29
CA CYS A 248 18.88 -7.66 -4.30
C CYS A 248 19.18 -8.71 -5.38
N GLN A 249 19.50 -9.95 -4.98
CA GLN A 249 19.73 -11.05 -5.92
C GLN A 249 18.49 -11.35 -6.77
N GLN A 250 17.29 -11.31 -6.18
CA GLN A 250 16.04 -11.53 -6.90
C GLN A 250 15.79 -10.42 -7.94
N VAL A 251 16.09 -9.17 -7.60
CA VAL A 251 15.99 -8.04 -8.54
C VAL A 251 16.94 -8.25 -9.72
N GLU A 252 18.20 -8.63 -9.48
CA GLU A 252 19.16 -8.90 -10.55
C GLU A 252 18.69 -10.01 -11.50
N VAL A 253 18.22 -11.14 -10.96
CA VAL A 253 17.70 -12.26 -11.76
C VAL A 253 16.45 -11.86 -12.52
N ASN A 254 15.51 -11.14 -11.89
CA ASN A 254 14.29 -10.67 -12.55
C ASN A 254 14.60 -9.70 -13.68
N THR A 255 15.50 -8.74 -13.46
CA THR A 255 15.91 -7.78 -14.49
C THR A 255 16.56 -8.49 -15.68
N ALA A 256 17.50 -9.41 -15.44
CA ALA A 256 18.13 -10.19 -16.51
C ALA A 256 17.10 -11.03 -17.30
N MET A 257 16.11 -11.62 -16.61
CA MET A 257 15.02 -12.34 -17.25
C MET A 257 14.14 -11.42 -18.12
N HIS A 258 13.82 -10.22 -17.65
CA HIS A 258 13.05 -9.24 -18.43
C HIS A 258 13.83 -8.70 -19.63
N GLU A 259 15.14 -8.46 -19.49
CA GLU A 259 16.02 -8.09 -20.60
C GLU A 259 16.07 -9.18 -21.68
N ALA A 260 16.21 -10.45 -21.27
CA ALA A 260 16.20 -11.58 -22.21
C ALA A 260 14.86 -11.70 -22.95
N LYS A 261 13.74 -11.54 -22.23
CA LYS A 261 12.39 -11.57 -22.84
C LYS A 261 12.17 -10.40 -23.80
N LEU A 262 12.65 -9.20 -23.47
CA LEU A 262 12.58 -8.05 -24.37
C LEU A 262 13.33 -8.32 -25.67
N MET A 263 14.54 -8.90 -25.59
CA MET A 263 15.31 -9.27 -26.78
C MET A 263 14.55 -10.27 -27.65
N GLU A 264 13.95 -11.31 -27.05
CA GLU A 264 13.16 -12.32 -27.77
C GLU A 264 11.97 -11.71 -28.54
N GLU A 265 11.17 -10.87 -27.87
CA GLU A 265 9.99 -10.22 -28.49
C GLU A 265 10.40 -9.22 -29.59
N CYS A 266 11.50 -8.49 -29.40
CA CYS A 266 12.03 -7.59 -30.43
C CYS A 266 12.56 -8.36 -31.65
N ASP A 267 13.26 -9.48 -31.44
CA ASP A 267 13.76 -10.33 -32.51
C ASP A 267 12.61 -10.92 -33.34
N GLU A 268 11.51 -11.33 -32.70
CA GLU A 268 10.31 -11.81 -33.39
C GLU A 268 9.68 -10.72 -34.27
N LEU A 269 9.55 -9.49 -33.76
CA LEU A 269 9.06 -8.34 -34.55
C LEU A 269 9.97 -8.04 -35.76
N VAL A 270 11.29 -8.11 -35.57
CA VAL A 270 12.26 -7.92 -36.65
C VAL A 270 12.12 -9.02 -37.71
N GLU A 271 11.92 -10.27 -37.30
CA GLU A 271 11.71 -11.39 -38.22
C GLU A 271 10.45 -11.18 -39.05
N ILE A 272 9.33 -10.81 -38.42
CA ILE A 272 8.07 -10.51 -39.13
C ILE A 272 8.27 -9.40 -40.15
N ILE A 273 8.96 -8.30 -39.78
CA ILE A 273 9.25 -7.20 -40.70
C ILE A 273 10.12 -7.67 -41.88
N GLN A 274 11.13 -8.51 -41.62
CA GLN A 274 11.97 -9.09 -42.68
C GLN A 274 11.18 -10.00 -43.63
N GLN A 275 10.32 -10.87 -43.10
CA GLN A 275 9.45 -11.73 -43.90
C GLN A 275 8.51 -10.89 -44.78
N ARG A 276 7.87 -9.85 -44.21
CA ARG A 276 6.98 -8.93 -44.94
C ARG A 276 7.73 -8.16 -46.03
N LYS A 277 8.95 -7.69 -45.75
CA LYS A 277 9.84 -7.05 -46.73
C LYS A 277 10.10 -7.98 -47.92
N GLN A 278 10.43 -9.24 -47.68
CA GLN A 278 10.68 -10.21 -48.74
C GLN A 278 9.42 -10.45 -49.59
N MET A 279 8.27 -10.65 -48.96
CA MET A 279 6.99 -10.83 -49.66
C MET A 279 6.63 -9.64 -50.56
N ILE A 280 6.77 -8.41 -50.06
CA ILE A 280 6.48 -7.20 -50.85
C ILE A 280 7.48 -7.08 -52.01
N ALA A 281 8.77 -7.37 -51.78
CA ALA A 281 9.78 -7.34 -52.83
C ALA A 281 9.50 -8.36 -53.95
N VAL A 282 9.01 -9.56 -53.62
CA VAL A 282 8.58 -10.56 -54.60
C VAL A 282 7.42 -10.03 -55.45
N LYS A 283 6.38 -9.46 -54.82
CA LYS A 283 5.23 -8.87 -55.54
C LYS A 283 5.65 -7.76 -56.52
N ILE A 284 6.59 -6.90 -56.11
CA ILE A 284 7.15 -5.85 -56.99
C ILE A 284 7.85 -6.48 -58.20
N LYS A 285 8.68 -7.51 -57.97
CA LYS A 285 9.39 -8.21 -59.05
C LYS A 285 8.41 -8.88 -60.02
N GLU A 286 7.39 -9.56 -59.51
CA GLU A 286 6.35 -10.21 -60.32
C GLU A 286 5.57 -9.20 -61.16
N THR A 287 5.17 -8.08 -60.55
CA THR A 287 4.45 -7.01 -61.26
C THR A 287 5.33 -6.38 -62.33
N LYS A 288 6.62 -6.15 -62.04
CA LYS A 288 7.60 -5.70 -63.04
C LYS A 288 7.69 -6.68 -64.21
N VAL A 289 7.83 -7.98 -63.95
CA VAL A 289 7.91 -9.01 -65.00
C VAL A 289 6.65 -9.04 -65.85
N MET A 290 5.46 -8.99 -65.22
CA MET A 290 4.18 -8.93 -65.93
C MET A 290 4.06 -7.69 -66.83
N LYS A 291 4.39 -6.49 -66.29
CA LYS A 291 4.34 -5.24 -67.05
C LYS A 291 5.33 -5.24 -68.23
N LEU A 292 6.56 -5.70 -68.01
CA LEU A 292 7.55 -5.85 -69.09
C LEU A 292 7.09 -6.84 -70.16
N ARG A 293 6.42 -7.94 -69.78
CA ARG A 293 5.86 -8.90 -70.73
C ARG A 293 4.76 -8.29 -71.59
N LYS A 294 3.85 -7.49 -70.99
CA LYS A 294 2.81 -6.77 -71.73
C LYS A 294 3.42 -5.77 -72.74
N LEU A 295 4.42 -5.00 -72.31
CA LEU A 295 5.13 -4.05 -73.17
C LEU A 295 5.87 -4.77 -74.32
N ALA A 296 6.56 -5.87 -74.03
CA ALA A 296 7.23 -6.67 -75.05
C ALA A 296 6.23 -7.21 -76.10
N GLN A 297 5.03 -7.60 -75.68
CA GLN A 297 3.97 -8.02 -76.59
C GLN A 297 3.47 -6.88 -77.48
N GLN A 298 3.26 -5.67 -76.91
CA GLN A 298 2.88 -4.50 -77.70
C GLN A 298 3.97 -4.15 -78.74
N VAL A 299 5.25 -4.17 -78.35
CA VAL A 299 6.38 -3.96 -79.27
C VAL A 299 6.39 -5.00 -80.39
N ALA A 300 6.14 -6.28 -80.08
CA ALA A 300 6.06 -7.34 -81.09
C ALA A 300 4.91 -7.10 -82.08
N ASN A 301 3.74 -6.69 -81.59
CA ASN A 301 2.58 -6.37 -82.44
C ASN A 301 2.87 -5.19 -83.37
N CYS A 302 3.51 -4.12 -82.87
CA CYS A 302 3.91 -2.97 -83.69
C CYS A 302 4.93 -3.37 -84.77
N ARG A 303 5.93 -4.20 -84.42
CA ARG A 303 6.90 -4.70 -85.40
C ARG A 303 6.23 -5.51 -86.52
N GLN A 304 5.30 -6.40 -86.17
CA GLN A 304 4.57 -7.18 -87.17
C GLN A 304 3.71 -6.30 -88.08
N CYS A 305 3.09 -5.25 -87.54
CA CYS A 305 2.33 -4.28 -88.30
C CYS A 305 3.22 -3.54 -89.32
N LEU A 306 4.38 -3.04 -88.85
CA LEU A 306 5.37 -2.38 -89.71
C LEU A 306 5.85 -3.30 -90.84
N GLU A 307 6.22 -4.56 -90.53
CA GLU A 307 6.67 -5.53 -91.55
C GLU A 307 5.61 -5.75 -92.64
N ARG A 308 4.34 -5.94 -92.26
CA ARG A 308 3.24 -6.11 -93.22
C ARG A 308 3.05 -4.87 -94.10
N SER A 309 3.12 -3.68 -93.52
CA SER A 309 3.01 -2.41 -94.25
C SER A 309 4.18 -2.21 -95.21
N THR A 310 5.41 -2.51 -94.79
CA THR A 310 6.61 -2.43 -95.65
C THR A 310 6.49 -3.36 -96.86
N VAL A 311 6.03 -4.60 -96.67
CA VAL A 311 5.80 -5.53 -97.79
C VAL A 311 4.75 -5.00 -98.76
N LEU A 312 3.65 -4.44 -98.26
CA LEU A 312 2.60 -3.86 -99.09
C LEU A 312 3.09 -2.63 -99.88
N ILE A 313 3.89 -1.76 -99.24
CA ILE A 313 4.52 -0.61 -99.90
C ILE A 313 5.42 -1.09 -101.04
N ASN A 314 6.31 -2.05 -100.78
CA ASN A 314 7.21 -2.60 -101.81
C ASN A 314 6.44 -3.22 -102.99
N GLN A 315 5.32 -3.91 -102.72
CA GLN A 315 4.44 -4.46 -103.75
C GLN A 315 3.78 -3.36 -104.61
N ALA A 316 3.27 -2.30 -103.96
CA ALA A 316 2.68 -1.16 -104.66
C ALA A 316 3.73 -0.43 -105.51
N GLU A 317 4.91 -0.16 -104.96
CA GLU A 317 6.04 0.47 -105.67
C GLU A 317 6.49 -0.35 -106.88
N HIS A 318 6.50 -1.68 -106.78
CA HIS A 318 6.86 -2.55 -107.90
C HIS A 318 5.85 -2.46 -109.05
N ILE A 319 4.55 -2.50 -108.74
CA ILE A 319 3.48 -2.39 -109.76
C ILE A 319 3.48 -1.00 -110.40
N LEU A 320 3.79 0.06 -109.65
CA LEU A 320 3.92 1.43 -110.20
C LEU A 320 5.06 1.58 -111.21
N LYS A 321 6.04 0.67 -111.22
CA LYS A 321 7.15 0.63 -112.18
C LYS A 321 6.86 -0.24 -113.41
N GLU A 322 5.68 -0.87 -113.50
CA GLU A 322 5.28 -1.70 -114.64
C GLU A 322 4.97 -0.82 -115.86
N ASN A 323 5.58 -1.13 -117.00
CA ASN A 323 5.45 -0.33 -118.23
C ASN A 323 4.37 -0.87 -119.19
N ASP A 324 3.97 -2.15 -119.05
CA ASP A 324 2.92 -2.74 -119.86
C ASP A 324 1.52 -2.39 -119.32
N GLN A 325 0.72 -1.70 -120.14
CA GLN A 325 -0.59 -1.18 -119.74
C GLN A 325 -1.59 -2.29 -119.36
N ALA A 326 -1.55 -3.45 -120.02
CA ALA A 326 -2.49 -4.54 -119.76
C ALA A 326 -2.15 -5.27 -118.46
N ARG A 327 -0.86 -5.56 -118.23
CA ARG A 327 -0.37 -6.17 -116.97
C ARG A 327 -0.54 -5.26 -115.77
N PHE A 328 -0.32 -3.96 -115.97
CA PHE A 328 -0.58 -2.95 -114.95
C PHE A 328 -2.06 -2.97 -114.56
N LEU A 329 -3.00 -2.82 -115.51
CA LEU A 329 -4.43 -2.79 -115.20
C LEU A 329 -4.93 -4.09 -114.55
N GLN A 330 -4.37 -5.24 -114.91
CA GLN A 330 -4.73 -6.54 -114.31
C GLN A 330 -4.33 -6.63 -112.83
N SER A 331 -3.21 -6.03 -112.43
CA SER A 331 -2.65 -6.14 -111.07
C SER A 331 -2.93 -4.91 -110.19
N ALA A 332 -3.08 -3.73 -110.81
CA ALA A 332 -3.26 -2.45 -110.14
C ALA A 332 -4.56 -2.39 -109.32
N LYS A 333 -5.65 -2.99 -109.81
CA LYS A 333 -6.93 -3.00 -109.08
C LYS A 333 -6.82 -3.71 -107.73
N ASN A 334 -6.18 -4.89 -107.70
CA ASN A 334 -6.04 -5.68 -106.49
C ASN A 334 -5.12 -5.00 -105.46
N ILE A 335 -3.99 -4.44 -105.90
CA ILE A 335 -3.08 -3.75 -104.99
C ILE A 335 -3.69 -2.42 -104.49
N ALA A 336 -4.41 -1.69 -105.34
CA ALA A 336 -5.10 -0.46 -104.94
C ALA A 336 -6.18 -0.73 -103.90
N GLU A 337 -6.96 -1.82 -104.04
CA GLU A 337 -7.93 -2.25 -103.02
C GLU A 337 -7.23 -2.62 -101.70
N ARG A 338 -6.11 -3.35 -101.74
CA ARG A 338 -5.34 -3.73 -100.54
C ARG A 338 -4.70 -2.53 -99.85
N VAL A 339 -4.15 -1.58 -100.60
CA VAL A 339 -3.61 -0.31 -100.07
C VAL A 339 -4.73 0.52 -99.49
N ALA A 340 -5.85 0.70 -100.22
CA ALA A 340 -7.01 1.44 -99.74
C ALA A 340 -7.58 0.86 -98.43
N MET A 341 -7.71 -0.47 -98.34
CA MET A 341 -8.14 -1.15 -97.11
C MET A 341 -7.14 -0.97 -95.96
N ALA A 342 -5.83 -1.06 -96.24
CA ALA A 342 -4.81 -0.82 -95.21
C ALA A 342 -4.81 0.63 -94.72
N THR A 343 -5.00 1.61 -95.62
CA THR A 343 -5.07 3.05 -95.28
C THR A 343 -6.39 3.48 -94.64
N ALA A 344 -7.50 2.82 -94.96
CA ALA A 344 -8.83 3.15 -94.43
C ALA A 344 -9.06 2.60 -93.01
N SER A 345 -8.27 1.61 -92.57
CA SER A 345 -8.35 1.06 -91.22
C SER A 345 -7.15 1.51 -90.39
N SER A 346 -7.35 2.46 -89.47
CA SER A 346 -6.30 2.89 -88.53
C SER A 346 -5.71 1.72 -87.72
N GLN A 347 -6.52 0.69 -87.41
CA GLN A 347 -6.09 -0.51 -86.68
C GLN A 347 -5.14 -1.42 -87.48
N VAL A 348 -5.10 -1.28 -88.81
CA VAL A 348 -4.24 -2.09 -89.69
C VAL A 348 -2.84 -1.47 -89.86
N LEU A 349 -2.69 -0.18 -89.57
CA LEU A 349 -1.41 0.54 -89.68
C LEU A 349 -0.83 0.95 -88.32
N ILE A 350 -1.66 1.21 -87.32
CA ILE A 350 -1.25 1.66 -85.98
C ILE A 350 -2.00 0.83 -84.94
N PRO A 351 -1.33 -0.08 -84.21
CA PRO A 351 -1.93 -0.77 -83.08
C PRO A 351 -2.31 0.23 -81.97
N ASP A 352 -3.42 0.02 -81.28
CA ASP A 352 -3.76 0.80 -80.08
C ASP A 352 -2.75 0.50 -78.95
N ILE A 353 -1.85 1.45 -78.67
CA ILE A 353 -0.84 1.35 -77.61
C ILE A 353 -1.36 2.03 -76.36
N ASN A 354 -1.60 1.26 -75.30
CA ASN A 354 -1.94 1.81 -73.98
C ASN A 354 -0.66 2.14 -73.20
N PHE A 355 -0.36 3.44 -73.06
CA PHE A 355 0.80 3.95 -72.31
C PHE A 355 0.58 4.09 -70.80
N ASN A 356 -0.67 4.09 -70.33
CA ASN A 356 -1.00 4.37 -68.92
C ASN A 356 -0.84 3.12 -68.02
N ASP A 357 -0.99 1.91 -68.57
CA ASP A 357 -0.85 0.64 -67.83
C ASP A 357 0.58 0.35 -67.35
N ALA A 358 1.58 1.06 -67.88
CA ALA A 358 2.98 0.84 -67.56
C ALA A 358 3.39 1.45 -66.20
N PHE A 359 2.81 2.58 -65.81
CA PHE A 359 3.40 3.41 -64.74
C PHE A 359 2.53 3.63 -63.50
N GLU A 360 1.24 3.29 -63.52
CA GLU A 360 0.41 3.51 -62.33
C GLU A 360 0.31 2.30 -61.40
N ASN A 361 0.21 2.66 -60.10
CA ASN A 361 -0.23 1.89 -58.94
C ASN A 361 0.78 1.01 -58.19
N PHE A 362 1.87 1.60 -57.71
CA PHE A 362 2.58 1.05 -56.54
C PHE A 362 3.00 2.17 -55.59
N ALA A 363 2.22 2.39 -54.53
CA ALA A 363 2.54 3.31 -53.44
C ALA A 363 2.89 2.49 -52.20
N LEU A 364 4.04 2.78 -51.59
CA LEU A 364 4.45 2.23 -50.31
C LEU A 364 4.22 3.28 -49.24
N ASP A 365 3.24 3.06 -48.38
CA ASP A 365 3.03 3.83 -47.17
C ASP A 365 3.08 2.90 -45.97
N PHE A 366 4.07 3.12 -45.09
CA PHE A 366 4.26 2.39 -43.84
C PHE A 366 4.12 3.32 -42.63
N SER A 367 3.50 4.49 -42.80
CA SER A 367 3.45 5.53 -41.76
C SER A 367 2.69 5.07 -40.53
N ARG A 368 1.64 4.25 -40.71
CA ARG A 368 0.87 3.67 -39.59
C ARG A 368 1.71 2.65 -38.81
N GLU A 369 2.35 1.72 -39.51
CA GLU A 369 3.17 0.67 -38.91
C GLU A 369 4.39 1.28 -38.19
N LYS A 370 5.00 2.32 -38.76
CA LYS A 370 6.08 3.07 -38.10
C LYS A 370 5.61 3.70 -36.79
N LYS A 371 4.44 4.35 -36.77
CA LYS A 371 3.89 4.91 -35.52
C LYS A 371 3.61 3.84 -34.47
N LEU A 372 3.17 2.66 -34.87
CA LEU A 372 2.97 1.54 -33.95
C LEU A 372 4.30 1.04 -33.37
N LEU A 373 5.35 0.97 -34.18
CA LEU A 373 6.70 0.57 -33.73
C LEU A 373 7.38 1.65 -32.87
N GLU A 374 7.19 2.93 -33.18
CA GLU A 374 7.68 4.06 -32.37
C GLU A 374 7.01 4.14 -31.00
N GLY A 375 5.78 3.61 -30.88
CA GLY A 375 5.04 3.52 -29.62
C GLY A 375 5.30 2.24 -28.81
N LEU A 376 6.29 1.42 -29.18
CA LEU A 376 6.68 0.25 -28.38
C LEU A 376 7.27 0.72 -27.05
N ASP A 377 6.65 0.30 -25.96
CA ASP A 377 7.12 0.53 -24.60
C ASP A 377 6.96 -0.76 -23.79
N TYR A 378 7.61 -0.84 -22.63
CA TYR A 378 7.45 -1.99 -21.76
C TYR A 378 5.99 -2.08 -21.27
N LEU A 379 5.46 -3.30 -21.21
CA LEU A 379 4.10 -3.50 -20.71
C LEU A 379 4.05 -3.02 -19.26
N THR A 380 3.21 -2.02 -18.99
CA THR A 380 2.88 -1.58 -17.64
C THR A 380 1.58 -2.23 -17.19
N ALA A 381 1.33 -2.24 -15.87
CA ALA A 381 -0.01 -2.54 -15.38
C ALA A 381 -1.03 -1.62 -16.08
N PRO A 382 -2.24 -2.12 -16.42
CA PRO A 382 -3.21 -1.31 -17.14
C PRO A 382 -3.59 -0.07 -16.34
N ASN A 383 -4.08 0.96 -17.01
CA ASN A 383 -4.66 2.10 -16.31
C ASN A 383 -5.86 1.66 -15.44
N PRO A 384 -6.08 2.30 -14.28
CA PRO A 384 -7.26 2.04 -13.45
C PRO A 384 -8.55 2.09 -14.27
N PRO A 385 -9.39 1.03 -14.26
CA PRO A 385 -10.70 1.09 -14.90
C PRO A 385 -11.60 2.08 -14.14
N CYS A 386 -12.58 2.66 -14.83
CA CYS A 386 -13.52 3.61 -14.26
C CYS A 386 -14.94 3.04 -14.28
N ILE A 387 -15.54 2.82 -13.09
CA ILE A 387 -16.94 2.39 -12.97
C ILE A 387 -17.85 3.56 -13.37
N ARG A 388 -18.79 3.29 -14.27
CA ARG A 388 -19.77 4.27 -14.77
C ARG A 388 -21.08 4.05 -14.04
N GLU A 389 -21.28 4.74 -12.92
CA GLU A 389 -22.46 4.63 -12.07
C GLU A 389 -23.77 4.83 -12.86
N GLU A 390 -23.78 5.75 -13.83
CA GLU A 390 -24.93 6.05 -14.66
C GLU A 390 -25.34 4.93 -15.63
N LEU A 391 -24.43 3.99 -15.89
CA LEU A 391 -24.69 2.79 -16.69
C LEU A 391 -25.00 1.57 -15.81
N CYS A 392 -24.71 1.65 -14.50
CA CYS A 392 -24.99 0.56 -13.58
C CYS A 392 -26.50 0.42 -13.37
N THR A 393 -26.96 -0.82 -13.22
CA THR A 393 -28.37 -1.12 -12.96
C THR A 393 -28.51 -1.96 -11.71
N ALA A 394 -29.52 -1.67 -10.90
CA ALA A 394 -29.80 -2.42 -9.69
C ALA A 394 -31.22 -2.99 -9.72
N SER A 395 -31.36 -4.21 -9.26
CA SER A 395 -32.62 -4.82 -8.87
C SER A 395 -32.60 -5.04 -7.34
N HIS A 396 -33.55 -5.81 -6.82
CA HIS A 396 -33.61 -6.10 -5.39
C HIS A 396 -32.51 -7.08 -4.95
N ASP A 397 -32.10 -8.01 -5.80
CA ASP A 397 -31.11 -9.04 -5.49
C ASP A 397 -29.91 -9.08 -6.45
N THR A 398 -29.87 -8.14 -7.41
CA THR A 398 -28.78 -8.05 -8.38
C THR A 398 -28.29 -6.63 -8.60
N ILE A 399 -27.00 -6.49 -8.90
CA ILE A 399 -26.39 -5.25 -9.38
C ILE A 399 -25.54 -5.57 -10.60
N THR A 400 -25.80 -4.89 -11.71
CA THR A 400 -24.93 -4.92 -12.89
C THR A 400 -24.03 -3.71 -12.87
N VAL A 401 -22.73 -3.97 -12.69
CA VAL A 401 -21.68 -2.95 -12.68
C VAL A 401 -21.13 -2.81 -14.09
N HIS A 402 -21.00 -1.58 -14.57
CA HIS A 402 -20.39 -1.27 -15.86
C HIS A 402 -19.15 -0.38 -15.64
N TRP A 403 -18.09 -0.61 -16.41
CA TRP A 403 -16.87 0.18 -16.36
C TRP A 403 -16.31 0.45 -17.75
N ILE A 404 -15.33 1.34 -17.83
CA ILE A 404 -14.56 1.66 -19.03
C ILE A 404 -13.07 1.62 -18.73
N SER A 405 -12.27 1.34 -19.76
CA SER A 405 -10.80 1.36 -19.70
C SER A 405 -10.26 2.07 -20.95
N ASP A 406 -9.24 2.90 -20.78
CA ASP A 406 -8.67 3.69 -21.89
C ASP A 406 -7.92 2.82 -22.92
N ASP A 407 -7.35 1.70 -22.48
CA ASP A 407 -6.63 0.75 -23.32
C ASP A 407 -7.09 -0.69 -23.05
N GLU A 408 -8.14 -1.12 -23.75
CA GLU A 408 -8.68 -2.48 -23.63
C GLU A 408 -7.72 -3.55 -24.20
N PHE A 409 -6.80 -3.17 -25.09
CA PHE A 409 -5.92 -4.13 -25.75
C PHE A 409 -4.81 -4.63 -24.84
N SER A 410 -4.38 -3.83 -23.86
CA SER A 410 -3.39 -4.24 -22.86
C SER A 410 -3.98 -5.04 -21.69
N ILE A 411 -5.30 -5.19 -21.60
CA ILE A 411 -5.99 -5.85 -20.48
C ILE A 411 -6.24 -7.32 -20.81
N SER A 412 -5.72 -8.23 -19.98
CA SER A 412 -5.98 -9.67 -20.14
C SER A 412 -7.31 -10.07 -19.50
N SER A 413 -7.68 -9.49 -18.37
CA SER A 413 -8.95 -9.75 -17.68
C SER A 413 -9.25 -8.70 -16.61
N TYR A 414 -10.50 -8.68 -16.17
CA TYR A 414 -10.94 -7.93 -15.00
C TYR A 414 -11.26 -8.87 -13.84
N GLU A 415 -11.14 -8.32 -12.64
CA GLU A 415 -11.61 -8.93 -11.39
C GLU A 415 -12.55 -7.92 -10.71
N LEU A 416 -13.78 -8.34 -10.40
CA LEU A 416 -14.72 -7.51 -9.66
C LEU A 416 -14.70 -7.93 -8.19
N GLN A 417 -14.49 -6.97 -7.31
CA GLN A 417 -14.51 -7.15 -5.87
C GLN A 417 -15.67 -6.37 -5.27
N TYR A 418 -16.41 -6.95 -4.33
CA TYR A 418 -17.48 -6.25 -3.64
C TYR A 418 -17.67 -6.67 -2.18
N THR A 419 -18.21 -5.77 -1.36
CA THR A 419 -18.55 -6.03 0.05
C THR A 419 -19.71 -5.15 0.52
N ILE A 420 -20.36 -5.52 1.63
CA ILE A 420 -21.47 -4.76 2.22
C ILE A 420 -20.92 -3.49 2.89
N PHE A 421 -21.55 -2.35 2.61
CA PHE A 421 -21.21 -1.08 3.25
C PHE A 421 -21.81 -1.03 4.66
N THR A 422 -20.96 -1.07 5.68
CA THR A 422 -21.34 -0.83 7.08
C THR A 422 -20.89 0.60 7.44
N GLY A 423 -21.85 1.51 7.68
CA GLY A 423 -21.64 2.97 7.77
C GLY A 423 -20.70 3.51 8.86
N GLN A 424 -19.84 2.67 9.45
CA GLN A 424 -18.87 3.03 10.49
C GLN A 424 -17.45 2.46 10.27
N ALA A 425 -17.22 1.62 9.26
CA ALA A 425 -15.87 1.18 8.96
C ALA A 425 -15.14 2.28 8.17
N ASN A 426 -14.15 2.93 8.78
CA ASN A 426 -13.14 3.69 8.03
C ASN A 426 -12.69 2.80 6.87
N PHE A 427 -12.92 3.23 5.62
CA PHE A 427 -12.66 2.49 4.39
C PHE A 427 -11.26 1.81 4.37
N ILE A 428 -10.29 2.43 5.04
CA ILE A 428 -8.92 1.94 5.26
C ILE A 428 -8.87 0.57 5.97
N SER A 429 -9.81 0.28 6.87
CA SER A 429 -9.88 -0.98 7.64
C SER A 429 -10.38 -2.14 6.80
N LEU A 430 -11.29 -1.88 5.85
CA LEU A 430 -11.82 -2.89 4.91
C LEU A 430 -10.85 -3.18 3.77
N TYR A 431 -10.04 -2.19 3.36
CA TYR A 431 -9.00 -2.38 2.34
C TYR A 431 -7.91 -3.37 2.80
N ASN A 432 -7.64 -3.44 4.11
CA ASN A 432 -6.60 -4.30 4.69
C ASN A 432 -7.10 -5.69 5.12
N SER A 433 -8.40 -5.96 5.07
CA SER A 433 -9.00 -7.26 5.40
C SER A 433 -9.34 -8.02 4.11
N VAL A 434 -8.40 -8.81 3.61
CA VAL A 434 -8.55 -9.59 2.37
C VAL A 434 -9.74 -10.57 2.45
N ASP A 435 -10.13 -11.00 3.65
CA ASP A 435 -11.20 -11.99 3.87
C ASP A 435 -12.62 -11.40 3.83
N SER A 436 -12.78 -10.08 3.69
CA SER A 436 -14.10 -9.41 3.72
C SER A 436 -14.69 -9.09 2.36
N TRP A 437 -13.96 -9.34 1.28
CA TRP A 437 -14.37 -9.05 -0.09
C TRP A 437 -14.81 -10.32 -0.82
N MET A 438 -15.94 -10.23 -1.50
CA MET A 438 -16.34 -11.22 -2.48
C MET A 438 -15.63 -10.91 -3.79
N ILE A 439 -15.00 -11.92 -4.39
CA ILE A 439 -14.14 -11.76 -5.58
C ILE A 439 -14.71 -12.57 -6.74
N VAL A 440 -14.88 -11.90 -7.89
CA VAL A 440 -15.25 -12.50 -9.17
C VAL A 440 -14.09 -12.31 -10.15
N PRO A 441 -13.24 -13.32 -10.35
CA PRO A 441 -12.07 -13.22 -11.23
C PRO A 441 -12.42 -13.49 -12.71
N ASN A 442 -11.46 -13.21 -13.60
CA ASN A 442 -11.45 -13.64 -15.01
C ASN A 442 -12.60 -13.10 -15.88
N ILE A 443 -13.09 -11.90 -15.59
CA ILE A 443 -14.12 -11.24 -16.40
C ILE A 443 -13.47 -10.69 -17.68
N LYS A 444 -14.05 -10.99 -18.85
CA LYS A 444 -13.55 -10.52 -20.16
C LYS A 444 -14.35 -9.36 -20.75
N GLN A 445 -15.49 -9.06 -20.16
CA GLN A 445 -16.40 -8.00 -20.59
C GLN A 445 -16.22 -6.78 -19.69
N ASN A 446 -16.67 -5.61 -20.13
CA ASN A 446 -16.62 -4.37 -19.35
C ASN A 446 -17.83 -4.19 -18.41
N HIS A 447 -18.53 -5.28 -18.12
CA HIS A 447 -19.65 -5.30 -17.19
C HIS A 447 -19.79 -6.68 -16.56
N TYR A 448 -20.41 -6.70 -15.39
CA TYR A 448 -20.75 -7.96 -14.72
C TYR A 448 -21.96 -7.78 -13.81
N THR A 449 -22.86 -8.77 -13.83
CA THR A 449 -24.03 -8.82 -12.96
C THR A 449 -23.76 -9.71 -11.76
N VAL A 450 -23.73 -9.11 -10.57
CA VAL A 450 -23.68 -9.84 -9.31
C VAL A 450 -25.09 -10.23 -8.89
N HIS A 451 -25.26 -11.49 -8.48
CA HIS A 451 -26.54 -12.07 -8.07
C HIS A 451 -26.55 -12.46 -6.59
N GLY A 452 -27.75 -12.58 -6.01
CA GLY A 452 -27.91 -13.04 -4.62
C GLY A 452 -27.53 -11.99 -3.58
N LEU A 453 -27.60 -10.72 -3.95
CA LEU A 453 -27.36 -9.60 -3.05
C LEU A 453 -28.57 -9.42 -2.12
N GLN A 454 -28.30 -8.96 -0.90
CA GLN A 454 -29.33 -8.56 0.05
C GLN A 454 -30.08 -7.31 -0.45
N SER A 455 -31.41 -7.33 -0.38
CA SER A 455 -32.28 -6.22 -0.78
C SER A 455 -32.11 -4.98 0.10
N GLY A 456 -32.32 -3.80 -0.49
CA GLY A 456 -32.23 -2.52 0.22
C GLY A 456 -30.85 -2.20 0.82
N THR A 457 -29.80 -2.90 0.41
CA THR A 457 -28.47 -2.87 1.03
C THR A 457 -27.48 -2.12 0.15
N ARG A 458 -26.59 -1.33 0.76
CA ARG A 458 -25.51 -0.62 0.06
C ARG A 458 -24.27 -1.51 -0.01
N TYR A 459 -23.62 -1.54 -1.16
CA TYR A 459 -22.41 -2.30 -1.45
C TYR A 459 -21.32 -1.38 -1.99
N ILE A 460 -20.06 -1.73 -1.72
CA ILE A 460 -18.90 -1.12 -2.35
C ILE A 460 -18.40 -2.07 -3.44
N PHE A 461 -18.15 -1.55 -4.64
CA PHE A 461 -17.58 -2.28 -5.76
C PHE A 461 -16.24 -1.68 -6.16
N ILE A 462 -15.29 -2.56 -6.49
CA ILE A 462 -13.99 -2.22 -7.06
C ILE A 462 -13.76 -3.13 -8.27
N VAL A 463 -13.37 -2.56 -9.40
CA VAL A 463 -12.95 -3.32 -10.58
C VAL A 463 -11.45 -3.24 -10.69
N LYS A 464 -10.80 -4.38 -10.87
CA LYS A 464 -9.36 -4.49 -11.04
C LYS A 464 -9.05 -4.93 -12.46
N ALA A 465 -8.33 -4.10 -13.21
CA ALA A 465 -7.80 -4.46 -14.52
C ALA A 465 -6.46 -5.19 -14.34
N ILE A 466 -6.30 -6.32 -15.04
CA ILE A 466 -5.16 -7.23 -14.88
C ILE A 466 -4.54 -7.49 -16.26
N ASN A 467 -3.21 -7.46 -16.30
CA ASN A 467 -2.41 -7.95 -17.43
C ASN A 467 -1.13 -8.65 -16.93
N GLN A 468 -0.22 -9.00 -17.85
CA GLN A 468 1.02 -9.70 -17.49
C GLN A 468 1.99 -8.85 -16.64
N ALA A 469 1.90 -7.53 -16.73
CA ALA A 469 2.77 -6.60 -15.99
C ALA A 469 2.24 -6.24 -14.60
N GLY A 470 0.98 -6.56 -14.31
CA GLY A 470 0.39 -6.38 -13.00
C GLY A 470 -1.08 -6.01 -13.08
N SER A 471 -1.52 -5.22 -12.10
CA SER A 471 -2.92 -4.82 -11.99
C SER A 471 -3.11 -3.46 -11.35
N ARG A 472 -4.26 -2.85 -11.63
CA ARG A 472 -4.71 -1.59 -11.03
C ARG A 472 -6.20 -1.67 -10.69
N ASN A 473 -6.57 -1.07 -9.57
CA ASN A 473 -7.94 -1.02 -9.08
C ASN A 473 -8.59 0.30 -9.49
N SER A 474 -9.89 0.26 -9.78
CA SER A 474 -10.74 1.44 -9.88
C SER A 474 -10.86 2.12 -8.52
N GLU A 475 -11.33 3.37 -8.55
CA GLU A 475 -11.90 3.98 -7.36
C GLU A 475 -13.11 3.16 -6.87
N PRO A 476 -13.34 3.10 -5.55
CA PRO A 476 -14.46 2.37 -4.96
C PRO A 476 -15.78 3.09 -5.27
N THR A 477 -16.73 2.36 -5.83
CA THR A 477 -18.06 2.88 -6.18
C THR A 477 -19.12 2.27 -5.27
N ARG A 478 -20.03 3.11 -4.77
CA ARG A 478 -21.11 2.68 -3.87
C ARG A 478 -22.39 2.49 -4.68
N LEU A 479 -22.91 1.27 -4.72
CA LEU A 479 -24.18 0.97 -5.39
C LEU A 479 -25.14 0.34 -4.37
N LYS A 480 -26.44 0.54 -4.57
CA LYS A 480 -27.48 0.05 -3.66
C LYS A 480 -28.44 -0.88 -4.40
N THR A 481 -28.80 -2.00 -3.77
CA THR A 481 -29.90 -2.84 -4.27
C THR A 481 -31.24 -2.16 -3.99
N ASN A 482 -32.20 -2.35 -4.89
CA ASN A 482 -33.54 -1.81 -4.73
C ASN A 482 -34.29 -2.51 -3.59
N SER A 483 -35.42 -1.90 -3.21
CA SER A 483 -36.32 -2.48 -2.21
C SER A 483 -36.84 -3.84 -2.67
N GLN A 484 -36.99 -4.77 -1.73
CA GLN A 484 -37.66 -6.04 -1.99
C GLN A 484 -39.10 -5.82 -2.49
N PRO A 485 -39.47 -6.25 -3.71
CA PRO A 485 -40.85 -6.15 -4.21
C PRO A 485 -41.74 -7.13 -3.46
N PHE A 486 -42.93 -6.68 -3.04
CA PHE A 486 -43.92 -7.49 -2.32
C PHE A 486 -45.33 -7.30 -2.87
N LYS A 487 -46.22 -8.23 -2.55
CA LYS A 487 -47.64 -8.25 -2.91
C LYS A 487 -48.49 -8.45 -1.66
N LEU A 488 -49.77 -8.13 -1.75
CA LEU A 488 -50.75 -8.45 -0.71
C LEU A 488 -50.95 -9.96 -0.62
N ASP A 489 -50.85 -10.52 0.59
CA ASP A 489 -51.07 -11.95 0.83
C ASP A 489 -52.58 -12.24 0.98
N PRO A 490 -53.19 -13.04 0.07
CA PRO A 490 -54.59 -13.44 0.18
C PRO A 490 -54.93 -14.22 1.46
N LYS A 491 -53.95 -14.87 2.10
CA LYS A 491 -54.12 -15.59 3.37
C LYS A 491 -54.24 -14.62 4.54
N MET A 492 -53.46 -13.55 4.52
CA MET A 492 -53.45 -12.49 5.54
C MET A 492 -54.36 -11.31 5.18
N THR A 493 -55.41 -11.52 4.38
CA THR A 493 -56.32 -10.45 3.91
C THR A 493 -57.74 -10.65 4.38
N HIS A 494 -58.37 -9.64 4.95
CA HIS A 494 -59.74 -9.69 5.45
C HIS A 494 -60.73 -10.18 4.38
N LYS A 495 -61.72 -10.98 4.78
CA LYS A 495 -62.67 -11.64 3.86
C LYS A 495 -63.49 -10.69 2.97
N LYS A 496 -63.75 -9.47 3.46
CA LYS A 496 -64.47 -8.40 2.72
C LYS A 496 -63.57 -7.58 1.79
N LEU A 497 -62.31 -7.97 1.63
CA LEU A 497 -61.41 -7.34 0.67
C LEU A 497 -61.25 -8.24 -0.54
N LYS A 498 -61.34 -7.63 -1.72
CA LYS A 498 -60.95 -8.21 -2.99
C LYS A 498 -59.56 -7.69 -3.34
N ILE A 499 -58.65 -8.61 -3.62
CA ILE A 499 -57.32 -8.29 -4.13
C ILE A 499 -57.36 -8.42 -5.65
N SER A 500 -56.69 -7.53 -6.37
CA SER A 500 -56.46 -7.63 -7.81
C SER A 500 -55.63 -8.86 -8.18
N ASN A 501 -55.67 -9.26 -9.45
CA ASN A 501 -54.93 -10.44 -9.94
C ASN A 501 -53.41 -10.30 -9.81
N ASP A 502 -52.88 -9.08 -9.91
CA ASP A 502 -51.46 -8.79 -9.75
C ASP A 502 -51.00 -8.76 -8.27
N GLY A 503 -51.95 -8.73 -7.32
CA GLY A 503 -51.68 -8.68 -5.88
C GLY A 503 -51.34 -7.30 -5.34
N LEU A 504 -51.50 -6.23 -6.12
CA LEU A 504 -51.04 -4.87 -5.77
C LEU A 504 -52.16 -3.91 -5.40
N GLN A 505 -53.41 -4.26 -5.66
CA GLN A 505 -54.58 -3.44 -5.33
C GLN A 505 -55.50 -4.21 -4.39
N MET A 506 -56.03 -3.51 -3.38
CA MET A 506 -57.13 -4.02 -2.58
C MET A 506 -58.32 -3.08 -2.63
N GLU A 507 -59.50 -3.66 -2.73
CA GLU A 507 -60.78 -2.96 -2.76
C GLU A 507 -61.76 -3.62 -1.80
N LYS A 508 -62.61 -2.81 -1.17
CA LYS A 508 -63.69 -3.33 -0.35
C LYS A 508 -64.79 -3.92 -1.24
N ASP A 509 -65.07 -5.20 -1.06
CA ASP A 509 -66.17 -5.91 -1.72
C ASP A 509 -67.41 -5.92 -0.81
N GLU A 510 -68.39 -5.07 -1.13
CA GLU A 510 -69.66 -4.99 -0.41
C GLU A 510 -70.56 -6.24 -0.63
N SER A 511 -70.25 -7.09 -1.61
CA SER A 511 -71.04 -8.28 -1.99
C SER A 511 -70.49 -9.61 -1.44
N SER A 512 -69.35 -9.59 -0.76
CA SER A 512 -68.65 -10.79 -0.31
C SER A 512 -69.39 -11.55 0.81
N LEU A 513 -69.93 -12.72 0.47
CA LEU A 513 -70.50 -13.73 1.40
C LEU A 513 -69.51 -14.86 1.78
N LYS A 514 -68.21 -14.72 1.47
CA LYS A 514 -67.21 -15.79 1.63
C LYS A 514 -66.99 -16.15 3.11
N LYS A 515 -67.32 -17.39 3.51
CA LYS A 515 -66.89 -18.01 4.77
C LYS A 515 -65.51 -18.63 4.57
N SER A 516 -64.50 -18.14 5.30
CA SER A 516 -63.17 -18.74 5.35
C SER A 516 -62.66 -18.65 6.79
N HIS A 517 -62.24 -19.78 7.34
CA HIS A 517 -61.65 -19.92 8.68
C HIS A 517 -60.12 -20.07 8.56
N THR A 518 -59.46 -19.06 8.00
CA THR A 518 -57.99 -18.98 8.01
C THR A 518 -57.55 -18.22 9.25
N PRO A 519 -56.83 -18.84 10.21
CA PRO A 519 -56.49 -18.20 11.49
C PRO A 519 -55.56 -16.98 11.35
N GLU A 520 -54.77 -16.92 10.28
CA GLU A 520 -53.85 -15.79 9.99
C GLU A 520 -54.55 -14.56 9.39
N ARG A 521 -55.87 -14.66 9.13
CA ARG A 521 -56.64 -13.63 8.44
C ARG A 521 -57.10 -12.53 9.41
N PHE A 522 -57.09 -11.28 8.94
CA PHE A 522 -57.77 -10.19 9.65
C PHE A 522 -59.26 -10.52 9.83
N SER A 523 -59.77 -10.31 11.04
CA SER A 523 -61.12 -10.70 11.47
C SER A 523 -61.93 -9.57 12.10
N SER A 524 -61.36 -8.35 12.19
CA SER A 524 -62.01 -7.19 12.78
C SER A 524 -63.29 -6.79 12.04
N THR A 525 -64.35 -6.48 12.78
CA THR A 525 -65.65 -6.04 12.25
C THR A 525 -65.68 -4.55 11.89
N GLY A 526 -64.66 -3.80 12.31
CA GLY A 526 -64.51 -2.34 12.15
C GLY A 526 -63.33 -1.91 11.28
N CYS A 527 -62.54 -2.85 10.76
CA CYS A 527 -61.34 -2.54 9.98
C CYS A 527 -60.94 -3.69 9.06
N TYR A 528 -60.83 -3.42 7.76
CA TYR A 528 -60.51 -4.45 6.78
C TYR A 528 -59.03 -4.38 6.45
N GLY A 529 -58.25 -5.30 7.04
CA GLY A 529 -56.79 -5.34 6.92
C GLY A 529 -56.26 -6.33 5.89
N ALA A 530 -55.09 -6.04 5.36
CA ALA A 530 -54.25 -6.91 4.55
C ALA A 530 -52.77 -6.72 4.94
N ALA A 531 -51.95 -7.76 4.75
CA ALA A 531 -50.51 -7.69 4.97
C ALA A 531 -49.77 -8.10 3.70
N GLY A 532 -48.53 -7.60 3.55
CA GLY A 532 -47.61 -8.04 2.52
C GLY A 532 -47.20 -9.50 2.73
N ASN A 533 -46.84 -10.16 1.63
CA ASN A 533 -46.36 -11.55 1.62
C ASN A 533 -44.88 -11.70 1.98
N ILE A 534 -44.19 -10.60 2.30
CA ILE A 534 -42.77 -10.55 2.64
C ILE A 534 -42.57 -9.96 4.02
N PHE A 535 -41.61 -10.53 4.74
CA PHE A 535 -41.10 -10.01 6.00
C PHE A 535 -39.70 -9.45 5.76
N ILE A 536 -39.48 -8.22 6.20
CA ILE A 536 -38.26 -7.46 6.09
C ILE A 536 -37.59 -7.49 7.47
N ASP A 537 -36.31 -7.85 7.49
CA ASP A 537 -35.51 -8.04 8.70
C ASP A 537 -34.15 -7.34 8.65
N SER A 538 -33.91 -6.55 7.61
CA SER A 538 -32.65 -5.87 7.33
C SER A 538 -32.80 -4.89 6.17
N GLY A 539 -31.85 -3.98 5.99
CA GLY A 539 -31.78 -3.08 4.85
C GLY A 539 -32.72 -1.89 4.90
N CYS A 540 -32.68 -1.10 3.82
CA CYS A 540 -33.46 0.12 3.64
C CYS A 540 -34.44 -0.03 2.46
N HIS A 541 -35.73 -0.05 2.76
CA HIS A 541 -36.82 -0.36 1.84
C HIS A 541 -37.79 0.81 1.69
N TYR A 542 -38.18 1.09 0.45
CA TYR A 542 -39.14 2.11 0.09
C TYR A 542 -40.29 1.54 -0.75
N TRP A 543 -41.51 1.95 -0.43
CA TRP A 543 -42.68 1.68 -1.25
C TRP A 543 -43.66 2.84 -1.17
N GLU A 544 -44.50 2.96 -2.19
CA GLU A 544 -45.54 3.97 -2.24
C GLU A 544 -46.91 3.31 -2.22
N VAL A 545 -47.87 3.99 -1.61
CA VAL A 545 -49.28 3.63 -1.69
C VAL A 545 -50.00 4.76 -2.40
N VAL A 546 -50.98 4.44 -3.25
CA VAL A 546 -51.86 5.39 -3.92
C VAL A 546 -53.26 5.22 -3.32
N MET A 547 -53.80 6.28 -2.71
CA MET A 547 -55.02 6.19 -1.90
C MET A 547 -56.33 6.35 -2.68
N GLY A 548 -56.26 6.67 -3.97
CA GLY A 548 -57.44 6.95 -4.78
C GLY A 548 -58.33 8.00 -4.10
N SER A 549 -59.58 7.63 -3.80
CA SER A 549 -60.50 8.49 -3.04
C SER A 549 -60.84 7.93 -1.64
N CYS A 550 -60.03 7.00 -1.13
CA CYS A 550 -60.15 6.43 0.21
C CYS A 550 -59.92 7.52 1.28
N THR A 551 -60.85 7.65 2.21
CA THR A 551 -60.80 8.66 3.28
C THR A 551 -60.57 8.06 4.67
N TRP A 552 -60.51 6.74 4.75
CA TRP A 552 -60.35 5.98 5.98
C TRP A 552 -59.42 4.80 5.75
N TYR A 553 -58.15 4.97 6.13
CA TYR A 553 -57.10 3.98 5.95
C TYR A 553 -56.04 4.06 7.05
N ALA A 554 -55.29 2.97 7.24
CA ALA A 554 -54.02 2.97 7.96
C ALA A 554 -52.98 2.15 7.18
N ILE A 555 -51.77 2.71 7.02
CA ILE A 555 -50.68 2.20 6.21
C ILE A 555 -49.41 2.24 7.05
N GLY A 556 -48.64 1.17 7.07
CA GLY A 556 -47.35 1.15 7.75
C GLY A 556 -46.79 -0.26 7.85
N ILE A 557 -46.26 -0.62 9.01
CA ILE A 557 -45.63 -1.93 9.24
C ILE A 557 -46.17 -2.59 10.51
N ALA A 558 -46.06 -3.91 10.56
CA ALA A 558 -46.36 -4.68 11.76
C ALA A 558 -45.49 -5.93 11.87
N TYR A 559 -45.25 -6.40 13.10
CA TYR A 559 -44.69 -7.72 13.31
C TYR A 559 -45.67 -8.82 12.90
N LYS A 560 -45.16 -10.01 12.58
CA LYS A 560 -45.99 -11.20 12.31
C LYS A 560 -46.96 -11.51 13.46
N SER A 561 -46.52 -11.29 14.70
CA SER A 561 -47.29 -11.51 15.93
C SER A 561 -48.37 -10.46 16.19
N ALA A 562 -48.49 -9.42 15.36
CA ALA A 562 -49.48 -8.37 15.57
C ALA A 562 -50.93 -8.93 15.53
N PRO A 563 -51.77 -8.63 16.54
CA PRO A 563 -53.16 -9.04 16.59
C PRO A 563 -53.93 -8.67 15.31
N LYS A 564 -54.65 -9.65 14.74
CA LYS A 564 -55.41 -9.51 13.48
C LYS A 564 -56.91 -9.21 13.69
N ASN A 565 -57.37 -9.22 14.93
CA ASN A 565 -58.73 -8.92 15.37
C ASN A 565 -58.95 -7.43 15.72
N GLU A 566 -57.88 -6.65 15.81
CA GLU A 566 -57.89 -5.24 16.24
C GLU A 566 -57.41 -4.29 15.13
N TRP A 567 -57.57 -2.98 15.35
CA TRP A 567 -57.11 -1.94 14.43
C TRP A 567 -55.57 -1.81 14.53
N ILE A 568 -54.89 -1.70 13.39
CA ILE A 568 -53.43 -1.59 13.32
C ILE A 568 -52.96 -0.24 13.91
N GLY A 569 -51.95 -0.26 14.78
CA GLY A 569 -51.47 0.90 15.54
C GLY A 569 -52.05 1.00 16.96
N LYS A 570 -53.04 0.16 17.33
CA LYS A 570 -53.55 0.08 18.71
C LYS A 570 -52.66 -0.75 19.64
N ASN A 571 -51.80 -1.60 19.10
CA ASN A 571 -50.89 -2.44 19.86
C ASN A 571 -49.43 -2.01 19.68
N ALA A 572 -48.54 -2.54 20.52
CA ALA A 572 -47.11 -2.28 20.46
C ALA A 572 -46.39 -2.95 19.28
N SER A 573 -47.09 -3.78 18.49
CA SER A 573 -46.52 -4.56 17.38
C SER A 573 -46.78 -3.95 16.01
N SER A 574 -47.25 -2.69 15.95
CA SER A 574 -47.56 -2.01 14.69
C SER A 574 -47.37 -0.50 14.76
N TRP A 575 -46.94 0.07 13.64
CA TRP A 575 -46.66 1.50 13.44
C TRP A 575 -47.28 1.93 12.13
N VAL A 576 -48.22 2.88 12.17
CA VAL A 576 -48.98 3.26 10.98
C VAL A 576 -49.24 4.75 10.90
N PHE A 577 -49.23 5.23 9.66
CA PHE A 577 -49.83 6.49 9.27
C PHE A 577 -51.29 6.24 8.85
N SER A 578 -52.21 7.05 9.33
CA SER A 578 -53.64 6.85 9.13
C SER A 578 -54.35 8.13 8.74
N ARG A 579 -55.39 7.97 7.93
CA ARG A 579 -56.37 9.03 7.66
C ARG A 579 -57.71 8.64 8.25
N CYS A 580 -58.30 9.55 9.02
CA CYS A 580 -59.64 9.45 9.55
C CYS A 580 -60.44 10.66 9.05
N ASN A 581 -61.12 10.48 7.94
CA ASN A 581 -61.85 11.55 7.24
C ASN A 581 -60.92 12.69 6.78
N SER A 582 -60.92 13.84 7.46
CA SER A 582 -60.06 14.99 7.19
C SER A 582 -58.76 14.99 7.98
N ASN A 583 -58.66 14.17 9.03
CA ASN A 583 -57.53 14.20 9.96
C ASN A 583 -56.49 13.14 9.57
N PHE A 584 -55.23 13.53 9.62
CA PHE A 584 -54.10 12.65 9.44
C PHE A 584 -53.42 12.44 10.80
N VAL A 585 -53.20 11.18 11.15
CA VAL A 585 -52.60 10.80 12.42
C VAL A 585 -51.62 9.67 12.23
N VAL A 586 -50.58 9.65 13.05
CA VAL A 586 -49.72 8.48 13.21
C VAL A 586 -50.09 7.75 14.49
N ARG A 587 -50.10 6.42 14.44
CA ARG A 587 -50.57 5.56 15.54
C ARG A 587 -49.56 4.47 15.86
N HIS A 588 -49.32 4.30 17.16
CA HIS A 588 -48.55 3.19 17.72
C HIS A 588 -48.93 2.99 19.19
N ASN A 589 -49.08 1.74 19.64
CA ASN A 589 -49.33 1.38 21.04
C ASN A 589 -50.47 2.21 21.69
N ASN A 590 -51.58 2.35 20.97
CA ASN A 590 -52.77 3.09 21.38
C ASN A 590 -52.55 4.60 21.61
N LYS A 591 -51.42 5.14 21.16
CA LYS A 591 -51.14 6.58 21.11
C LYS A 591 -51.39 7.09 19.70
N GLU A 592 -52.05 8.23 19.59
CA GLU A 592 -52.29 8.92 18.32
C GLU A 592 -51.66 10.32 18.37
N MET A 593 -50.98 10.71 17.30
CA MET A 593 -50.44 12.05 17.12
C MET A 593 -50.93 12.61 15.80
N LEU A 594 -51.46 13.84 15.82
CA LEU A 594 -51.87 14.55 14.60
C LEU A 594 -50.64 14.94 13.79
N VAL A 595 -50.74 14.77 12.48
CA VAL A 595 -49.72 15.19 11.52
C VAL A 595 -50.33 16.23 10.61
N ASP A 596 -49.62 17.33 10.39
CA ASP A 596 -50.04 18.34 9.43
C ASP A 596 -49.73 17.85 8.01
N VAL A 597 -50.78 17.71 7.20
CA VAL A 597 -50.70 17.08 5.88
C VAL A 597 -51.61 17.83 4.91
N PRO A 598 -51.15 18.10 3.68
CA PRO A 598 -52.00 18.74 2.68
C PRO A 598 -53.30 17.97 2.44
N PRO A 599 -54.46 18.65 2.35
CA PRO A 599 -55.77 18.00 2.23
C PRO A 599 -55.95 17.14 0.96
N GLN A 600 -55.05 17.29 -0.02
CA GLN A 600 -55.04 16.58 -1.29
C GLN A 600 -53.99 15.44 -1.35
N LEU A 601 -53.52 14.90 -0.23
CA LEU A 601 -52.58 13.76 -0.24
C LEU A 601 -53.19 12.56 -1.00
N LYS A 602 -52.61 12.27 -2.18
CA LYS A 602 -53.02 11.15 -3.06
C LYS A 602 -52.07 9.96 -2.98
N ARG A 603 -50.82 10.22 -2.59
CA ARG A 603 -49.74 9.25 -2.53
C ARG A 603 -49.02 9.34 -1.18
N LEU A 604 -48.64 8.21 -0.61
CA LEU A 604 -47.88 8.13 0.64
C LEU A 604 -46.66 7.25 0.38
N GLY A 605 -45.47 7.82 0.54
CA GLY A 605 -44.21 7.09 0.56
C GLY A 605 -43.92 6.57 1.96
N VAL A 606 -43.48 5.32 2.05
CA VAL A 606 -43.07 4.67 3.30
C VAL A 606 -41.63 4.21 3.13
N LEU A 607 -40.75 4.74 3.97
CA LEU A 607 -39.35 4.34 4.06
C LEU A 607 -39.14 3.57 5.36
N LEU A 608 -38.77 2.31 5.25
CA LEU A 608 -38.30 1.48 6.34
C LEU A 608 -36.79 1.38 6.26
N ASP A 609 -36.08 1.98 7.20
CA ASP A 609 -34.65 1.76 7.40
C ASP A 609 -34.49 0.84 8.61
N TYR A 610 -34.46 -0.47 8.34
CA TYR A 610 -34.40 -1.48 9.39
C TYR A 610 -33.06 -1.41 10.12
N ASP A 611 -31.97 -1.19 9.39
CA ASP A 611 -30.61 -1.16 9.93
C ASP A 611 -30.39 0.04 10.85
N ASN A 612 -30.99 1.20 10.54
CA ASN A 612 -30.92 2.40 11.38
C ASN A 612 -32.12 2.58 12.32
N ASN A 613 -33.00 1.58 12.47
CA ASN A 613 -34.13 1.61 13.40
C ASN A 613 -35.11 2.77 13.13
N MET A 614 -35.40 3.09 11.86
CA MET A 614 -36.30 4.18 11.49
C MET A 614 -37.44 3.74 10.56
N LEU A 615 -38.63 4.29 10.78
CA LEU A 615 -39.76 4.22 9.86
C LEU A 615 -40.27 5.63 9.56
N SER A 616 -40.13 6.07 8.30
CA SER A 616 -40.47 7.42 7.87
C SER A 616 -41.58 7.43 6.82
N PHE A 617 -42.44 8.44 6.88
CA PHE A 617 -43.55 8.67 5.98
C PHE A 617 -43.37 9.98 5.23
N TYR A 618 -43.65 9.96 3.91
CA TYR A 618 -43.44 11.11 3.03
C TYR A 618 -44.65 11.32 2.11
N ASP A 619 -44.86 12.57 1.70
CA ASP A 619 -45.60 12.91 0.50
C ASP A 619 -44.62 13.02 -0.68
N PRO A 620 -44.52 11.98 -1.53
CA PRO A 620 -43.53 11.95 -2.61
C PRO A 620 -43.80 13.00 -3.69
N ALA A 621 -45.05 13.47 -3.85
CA ALA A 621 -45.36 14.47 -4.88
C ALA A 621 -44.81 15.86 -4.52
N ASN A 622 -44.75 16.16 -3.23
CA ASN A 622 -44.26 17.44 -2.71
C ASN A 622 -42.87 17.32 -2.05
N SER A 623 -42.26 16.13 -2.08
CA SER A 623 -41.01 15.80 -1.34
C SER A 623 -41.07 16.20 0.13
N LEU A 624 -42.26 16.09 0.75
CA LEU A 624 -42.50 16.54 2.11
C LEU A 624 -42.39 15.37 3.08
N HIS A 625 -41.51 15.50 4.08
CA HIS A 625 -41.47 14.59 5.22
C HIS A 625 -42.67 14.82 6.12
N LEU A 626 -43.39 13.75 6.46
CA LEU A 626 -44.60 13.81 7.28
C LEU A 626 -44.31 13.42 8.73
N HIS A 627 -43.64 12.29 8.93
CA HIS A 627 -43.32 11.78 10.26
C HIS A 627 -42.26 10.67 10.22
N THR A 628 -41.49 10.53 11.31
CA THR A 628 -40.58 9.40 11.55
C THR A 628 -40.83 8.79 12.91
N PHE A 629 -40.92 7.47 12.96
CA PHE A 629 -40.80 6.70 14.18
C PHE A 629 -39.37 6.19 14.33
N ASP A 630 -38.77 6.44 15.49
CA ASP A 630 -37.59 5.71 15.96
C ASP A 630 -38.06 4.39 16.58
N VAL A 631 -37.73 3.27 15.95
CA VAL A 631 -38.23 1.94 16.30
C VAL A 631 -37.08 0.97 16.45
N THR A 632 -36.84 0.48 17.66
CA THR A 632 -35.92 -0.64 17.86
C THR A 632 -36.56 -1.93 17.36
N PHE A 633 -36.23 -2.33 16.14
CA PHE A 633 -36.77 -3.55 15.53
C PHE A 633 -36.13 -4.78 16.18
N ILE A 634 -36.97 -5.66 16.71
CA ILE A 634 -36.53 -6.90 17.37
C ILE A 634 -36.94 -8.17 16.61
N LEU A 635 -37.81 -8.02 15.61
CA LEU A 635 -38.36 -9.11 14.80
C LEU A 635 -38.60 -8.61 13.36
N PRO A 636 -38.67 -9.51 12.38
CA PRO A 636 -39.05 -9.14 11.02
C PRO A 636 -40.42 -8.45 10.96
N VAL A 637 -40.51 -7.37 10.20
CA VAL A 637 -41.73 -6.57 9.98
C VAL A 637 -42.28 -6.81 8.58
N CYS A 638 -43.60 -6.75 8.43
CA CYS A 638 -44.22 -6.76 7.10
C CYS A 638 -45.00 -5.46 6.84
N PRO A 639 -45.03 -4.98 5.58
CA PRO A 639 -45.94 -3.92 5.18
C PRO A 639 -47.39 -4.32 5.49
N THR A 640 -48.16 -3.40 6.06
CA THR A 640 -49.54 -3.68 6.45
C THR A 640 -50.47 -2.51 6.16
N PHE A 641 -51.70 -2.85 5.80
CA PHE A 641 -52.66 -1.92 5.22
C PHE A 641 -54.05 -2.21 5.77
N THR A 642 -54.82 -1.18 6.06
CA THR A 642 -56.24 -1.29 6.39
C THR A 642 -57.02 -0.23 5.64
N ILE A 643 -58.24 -0.58 5.22
CA ILE A 643 -59.21 0.34 4.63
C ILE A 643 -60.58 0.14 5.23
N TRP A 644 -61.38 1.21 5.18
CA TRP A 644 -62.80 1.17 5.48
C TRP A 644 -63.67 1.36 4.23
N ASN A 645 -63.19 2.14 3.25
CA ASN A 645 -63.91 2.45 2.02
C ASN A 645 -63.01 2.39 0.78
N LYS A 646 -63.62 2.09 -0.37
CA LYS A 646 -63.02 2.16 -1.70
C LYS A 646 -61.80 1.23 -1.87
N SER A 647 -60.70 1.72 -2.42
CA SER A 647 -59.52 0.93 -2.77
C SER A 647 -58.20 1.66 -2.50
N LEU A 648 -57.14 0.87 -2.35
CA LEU A 648 -55.73 1.30 -2.31
C LEU A 648 -54.92 0.50 -3.33
N MET A 649 -53.90 1.12 -3.90
CA MET A 649 -52.93 0.48 -4.79
C MET A 649 -51.51 0.65 -4.23
N ILE A 650 -50.69 -0.40 -4.33
CA ILE A 650 -49.33 -0.46 -3.80
C ILE A 650 -48.34 -0.45 -4.96
N LEU A 651 -47.31 0.37 -4.83
CA LEU A 651 -46.14 0.44 -5.69
C LEU A 651 -44.95 -0.05 -4.86
N SER A 652 -44.63 -1.33 -4.97
CA SER A 652 -43.54 -1.97 -4.22
C SER A 652 -42.27 -2.11 -5.07
N GLY A 653 -41.13 -2.34 -4.42
CA GLY A 653 -39.84 -2.53 -5.10
C GLY A 653 -39.22 -1.26 -5.66
N LEU A 654 -39.67 -0.10 -5.19
CA LEU A 654 -39.17 1.20 -5.66
C LEU A 654 -37.78 1.49 -5.08
N PRO A 655 -36.89 2.16 -5.83
CA PRO A 655 -35.68 2.75 -5.23
C PRO A 655 -36.08 3.84 -4.23
N ALA A 656 -35.26 4.04 -3.21
CA ALA A 656 -35.45 5.19 -2.31
C ALA A 656 -35.24 6.48 -3.12
N PRO A 657 -36.15 7.47 -3.08
CA PRO A 657 -35.98 8.72 -3.80
C PRO A 657 -34.73 9.50 -3.36
N ASP A 658 -34.07 10.17 -4.30
CA ASP A 658 -32.83 10.92 -4.07
C ASP A 658 -32.96 12.00 -2.98
N PHE A 659 -34.15 12.59 -2.79
CA PHE A 659 -34.41 13.58 -1.74
C PHE A 659 -34.36 13.00 -0.31
N ILE A 660 -34.35 11.67 -0.18
CA ILE A 660 -34.30 10.95 1.10
C ILE A 660 -32.84 10.62 1.49
N ASP A 661 -31.91 10.58 0.52
CA ASP A 661 -30.53 10.09 0.72
C ASP A 661 -29.57 11.09 1.43
N TYR A 662 -30.06 12.16 2.06
CA TYR A 662 -29.25 13.06 2.90
C TYR A 662 -29.67 13.04 4.38
N PRO A 663 -28.96 12.24 5.19
CA PRO A 663 -28.54 12.75 6.49
C PRO A 663 -27.06 12.42 6.73
N GLU A 664 -26.17 12.76 5.80
CA GLU A 664 -24.80 13.09 6.21
C GLU A 664 -24.90 14.41 6.97
N ARG A 665 -24.71 14.33 8.29
CA ARG A 665 -24.67 15.44 9.21
C ARG A 665 -23.89 16.59 8.55
N GLN A 666 -24.54 17.75 8.44
CA GLN A 666 -23.84 19.02 8.33
C GLN A 666 -22.76 19.06 9.40
N GLU A 667 -21.52 18.80 9.02
CA GLU A 667 -20.39 19.29 9.77
C GLU A 667 -20.62 20.78 9.92
N CYS A 668 -20.71 21.22 11.17
CA CYS A 668 -20.85 22.60 11.53
C CYS A 668 -19.67 23.37 10.91
N ASN A 669 -19.93 24.03 9.78
CA ASN A 669 -19.14 25.16 9.31
C ASN A 669 -19.39 26.34 10.27
N CYS A 670 -18.93 26.20 11.52
CA CYS A 670 -18.65 27.36 12.36
C CYS A 670 -17.37 28.01 11.81
N ARG A 671 -17.53 28.79 10.74
CA ARG A 671 -16.59 29.89 10.47
C ARG A 671 -16.56 30.77 11.71
N PRO A 672 -15.40 31.19 12.23
CA PRO A 672 -15.38 32.25 13.23
C PRO A 672 -15.90 33.52 12.56
N GLN A 673 -17.08 33.98 12.96
CA GLN A 673 -17.51 35.33 12.65
C GLN A 673 -16.60 36.30 13.40
N GLU A 674 -15.85 37.09 12.63
CA GLU A 674 -15.22 38.32 13.10
C GLU A 674 -16.30 39.20 13.74
N SER A 675 -16.16 39.48 15.04
CA SER A 675 -16.99 40.45 15.74
C SER A 675 -16.43 41.86 15.50
N PRO A 676 -17.24 42.83 15.02
CA PRO A 676 -16.80 44.20 14.85
C PRO A 676 -17.24 45.03 16.06
N TYR A 677 -16.41 45.15 17.10
CA TYR A 677 -16.49 46.30 18.01
C TYR A 677 -15.10 46.63 18.56
N VAL A 678 -14.55 47.73 18.03
CA VAL A 678 -13.39 48.44 18.56
C VAL A 678 -13.86 49.47 19.58
N SER A 679 -13.38 49.36 20.81
CA SER A 679 -13.01 50.48 21.71
C SER A 679 -12.32 49.82 22.91
N GLY A 680 -11.06 50.03 23.26
CA GLY A 680 -10.28 51.25 23.28
C GLY A 680 -9.86 51.49 24.73
N MET A 681 -8.57 51.31 25.06
CA MET A 681 -7.79 51.86 26.20
C MET A 681 -6.60 50.92 26.47
N LYS A 682 -5.39 51.28 26.02
CA LYS A 682 -4.33 51.99 26.78
C LYS A 682 -3.72 51.16 27.93
N ALA A 683 -2.51 50.65 27.64
CA ALA A 683 -1.30 50.51 28.46
C ALA A 683 -1.43 50.53 30.00
N CYS A 684 -0.83 49.53 30.67
CA CYS A 684 0.48 49.63 31.35
C CYS A 684 0.72 48.43 32.28
N HIS A 685 1.98 47.95 32.25
CA HIS A 685 2.66 46.98 33.10
C HIS A 685 2.37 45.49 32.92
#